data_AF-A0A951N3B2-F1
#
_entry.id   AF-A0A951N3B2-F1
#
_cell.length_a   1.000
_cell.length_b   1.000
_cell.length_c   1.000
_cell.angle_alpha   90.00
_cell.angle_beta   90.00
_cell.angle_gamma   90.00
#
_symmetry.space_group_name_H-M   'P 1'
#
loop_
_entity.id
_entity.type
_entity.pdbx_description
1 polymer ?
#
loop_
_entity_poly.entity_id
_entity_poly.type
_entity_poly.pdbx_seq_one_letter_code
_entity_poly.pdbx_strand_id
1 'polypeptide(L)'
;MKPNLPILCLALCAFLACAPQIHAQNAPAMPAAAAGAARVLLVEENDLAGLAATLARSPSAISLRASEEALETNAAAREALLSYVRGGGIVFLHNGAARLFGFRTVEARQGNNRVAGQLFGRARAALPFGAHPLLWGEAARPGPRTPDFDPTQLPGVNVVFYSMREGDHLVESHPAGTPLLQVSDYVANNSRPLYAAALAPFGRGWAVFTPDSIDQKRGDGAQFARNLLTLLPTSGATLVGVPASAIERGGAAPDALRGALAQAGAGSSSPALPAFGTDAPVPAPRSAPATSELDAAGADARVVLSRAEAGAYAALLGAGGDRAGAAINLLRARMFLSRGEGAAASRAIEAAATLAPGAAEVALWRGVLLAAASQPLNQPSPVRAQLLNDASRALAFAATGASLLPTASANTKTAPRVASPLSAATLRDWSLQMGRISQIFRLEPPRVQQFGTGDAAITVRAFPNDAALSSVLPAVAAFTRSRTGWSGDREEILIFPTTASFTTYRRALGLGNAVVRVPNGAIGDVVGQRIVMQRLPLQRVLRPNPRTGGTRVVPTSGLASTVLARLHTEVLLNVFGEGGTRVPVWLRSGLDNAVVAGITGGILFADNESSLQSLAATGALLTPAQIAARIGQGDSEGAQVARVQAASLVAFFYARYGAGAVVETLQRLGAGQSIDTALQATTGGSELELFRRWRDARLQVG
;
A
#
# COMPACT_ATOMS: atom_id res chain seq x y z
N MET A 1 65.33 -24.40 4.86
CA MET A 1 64.97 -25.27 6.00
C MET A 1 63.49 -25.62 5.90
N LYS A 2 63.19 -26.85 5.45
CA LYS A 2 61.97 -27.60 5.80
C LYS A 2 62.28 -28.48 7.03
N PRO A 3 61.30 -29.05 7.74
CA PRO A 3 60.67 -30.33 7.33
C PRO A 3 59.12 -30.28 7.34
N ASN A 4 58.42 -30.82 6.32
CA ASN A 4 57.68 -32.11 6.25
C ASN A 4 56.16 -31.93 6.56
N LEU A 5 55.18 -31.92 5.63
CA LEU A 5 54.58 -32.98 4.73
C LEU A 5 54.21 -34.30 5.45
N PRO A 6 53.23 -35.14 4.99
CA PRO A 6 52.01 -34.98 4.15
C PRO A 6 50.83 -35.97 4.49
N ILE A 7 49.81 -36.10 3.60
CA ILE A 7 48.89 -37.25 3.26
C ILE A 7 47.45 -36.68 3.03
N LEU A 8 46.80 -36.61 1.84
CA LEU A 8 46.57 -37.47 0.65
C LEU A 8 45.35 -38.43 0.77
N CYS A 9 44.27 -38.13 0.02
CA CYS A 9 43.34 -39.01 -0.76
C CYS A 9 41.96 -38.31 -0.95
N LEU A 10 41.54 -37.77 -2.11
CA LEU A 10 41.01 -38.36 -3.37
C LEU A 10 39.70 -39.18 -3.26
N ALA A 11 38.58 -38.60 -3.74
CA ALA A 11 37.42 -39.18 -4.48
C ALA A 11 36.25 -38.17 -4.42
N LEU A 12 35.87 -37.40 -5.45
CA LEU A 12 35.15 -37.70 -6.69
C LEU A 12 33.77 -38.39 -6.52
N CYS A 13 32.73 -37.66 -6.97
CA CYS A 13 31.38 -38.09 -7.40
C CYS A 13 30.33 -38.52 -6.36
N ALA A 14 29.33 -37.66 -6.13
CA ALA A 14 27.93 -37.92 -6.52
C ALA A 14 27.04 -36.68 -6.31
N PHE A 15 26.46 -36.19 -7.41
CA PHE A 15 25.31 -35.30 -7.45
C PHE A 15 24.09 -36.00 -6.85
N LEU A 16 23.32 -35.32 -5.97
CA LEU A 16 21.85 -35.42 -5.93
C LEU A 16 21.26 -34.29 -5.08
N ALA A 17 20.39 -33.54 -5.75
CA ALA A 17 19.49 -32.47 -5.31
C ALA A 17 19.28 -32.25 -3.80
N CYS A 18 19.70 -31.08 -3.33
CA CYS A 18 19.00 -30.33 -2.28
C CYS A 18 18.91 -28.88 -2.75
N ALA A 19 17.75 -28.50 -3.27
CA ALA A 19 17.40 -27.08 -3.38
C ALA A 19 17.34 -26.52 -1.96
N PRO A 20 18.07 -25.45 -1.62
CA PRO A 20 17.84 -24.78 -0.35
C PRO A 20 16.49 -24.07 -0.46
N GLN A 21 15.47 -24.56 0.26
CA GLN A 21 14.40 -23.71 0.75
C GLN A 21 15.04 -22.66 1.65
N ILE A 22 15.49 -21.55 1.06
CA ILE A 22 15.85 -20.35 1.78
C ILE A 22 14.53 -19.79 2.31
N HIS A 23 14.09 -20.35 3.44
CA HIS A 23 13.15 -19.71 4.33
C HIS A 23 13.73 -18.33 4.65
N ALA A 24 12.88 -17.30 4.63
CA ALA A 24 13.22 -15.99 5.13
C ALA A 24 13.66 -16.10 6.61
N GLN A 25 14.97 -16.28 6.84
CA GLN A 25 15.61 -16.45 8.16
C GLN A 25 15.69 -15.13 8.96
N ASN A 26 14.68 -14.27 8.88
CA ASN A 26 14.66 -13.02 9.64
C ASN A 26 13.28 -12.75 10.26
N ALA A 27 12.66 -13.79 10.85
CA ALA A 27 11.71 -13.55 11.93
C ALA A 27 12.54 -13.12 13.16
N PRO A 28 12.45 -11.86 13.65
CA PRO A 28 12.98 -11.58 14.97
C PRO A 28 12.32 -12.55 15.95
N ALA A 29 13.13 -13.19 16.79
CA ALA A 29 12.65 -14.07 17.84
C ALA A 29 11.56 -13.33 18.63
N MET A 30 10.32 -13.82 18.54
CA MET A 30 9.28 -13.34 19.44
C MET A 30 9.76 -13.61 20.87
N PRO A 31 9.72 -12.62 21.78
CA PRO A 31 10.16 -12.81 23.15
C PRO A 31 9.41 -14.00 23.76
N ALA A 32 10.13 -14.82 24.53
CA ALA A 32 9.60 -16.00 25.19
C ALA A 32 8.25 -15.69 25.87
N ALA A 33 7.20 -16.40 25.44
CA ALA A 33 5.83 -16.13 25.85
C ALA A 33 5.67 -16.31 27.36
N ALA A 34 5.37 -15.21 28.05
CA ALA A 34 4.79 -15.26 29.39
C ALA A 34 3.47 -16.08 29.35
N ALA A 35 3.19 -16.83 30.40
CA ALA A 35 1.93 -17.54 30.56
C ALA A 35 0.76 -16.54 30.44
N GLY A 36 0.03 -16.59 29.33
CA GLY A 36 -1.05 -15.63 28.99
C GLY A 36 -0.90 -14.91 27.64
N ALA A 37 0.20 -15.09 26.90
CA ALA A 37 0.35 -14.49 25.58
C ALA A 37 -0.63 -15.10 24.56
N ALA A 38 -1.21 -14.25 23.70
CA ALA A 38 -2.09 -14.64 22.60
C ALA A 38 -1.41 -15.72 21.75
N ARG A 39 -2.08 -16.86 21.52
CA ARG A 39 -1.55 -17.92 20.66
C ARG A 39 -2.29 -17.92 19.33
N VAL A 40 -1.58 -17.61 18.26
CA VAL A 40 -2.03 -17.85 16.88
C VAL A 40 -1.50 -19.22 16.47
N LEU A 41 -2.40 -20.18 16.30
CA LEU A 41 -2.05 -21.52 15.84
C LEU A 41 -1.96 -21.52 14.31
N LEU A 42 -0.82 -21.93 13.76
CA LEU A 42 -0.71 -22.22 12.34
C LEU A 42 -1.28 -23.60 12.04
N VAL A 43 -2.14 -23.71 11.03
CA VAL A 43 -2.77 -24.96 10.58
C VAL A 43 -2.48 -25.13 9.10
N GLU A 44 -1.61 -26.08 8.77
CA GLU A 44 -1.31 -26.51 7.41
C GLU A 44 -2.23 -27.68 7.00
N GLU A 45 -2.20 -28.10 5.73
CA GLU A 45 -3.05 -29.20 5.23
C GLU A 45 -2.85 -30.52 5.99
N ASN A 46 -1.61 -30.82 6.35
CA ASN A 46 -1.26 -32.04 7.08
C ASN A 46 -1.79 -32.05 8.52
N ASP A 47 -2.19 -30.90 9.07
CA ASP A 47 -2.70 -30.78 10.44
C ASP A 47 -4.22 -30.99 10.53
N LEU A 48 -4.93 -31.08 9.39
CA LEU A 48 -6.39 -31.12 9.35
C LEU A 48 -6.98 -32.31 10.12
N ALA A 49 -6.31 -33.46 10.13
CA ALA A 49 -6.77 -34.63 10.87
C ALA A 49 -6.85 -34.38 12.39
N GLY A 50 -6.00 -33.51 12.94
CA GLY A 50 -5.96 -33.15 14.36
C GLY A 50 -6.68 -31.84 14.70
N LEU A 51 -7.27 -31.17 13.72
CA LEU A 51 -7.79 -29.80 13.89
C LEU A 51 -8.88 -29.72 14.96
N ALA A 52 -9.85 -30.63 14.94
CA ALA A 52 -10.95 -30.64 15.91
C ALA A 52 -10.47 -30.73 17.38
N ALA A 53 -9.52 -31.63 17.65
CA ALA A 53 -8.93 -31.79 18.98
C ALA A 53 -8.14 -30.53 19.40
N THR A 54 -7.53 -29.85 18.44
CA THR A 54 -6.78 -28.62 18.71
C THR A 54 -7.70 -27.44 18.98
N LEU A 55 -8.79 -27.34 18.23
CA LEU A 55 -9.85 -26.33 18.40
C LEU A 55 -10.58 -26.45 19.73
N ALA A 56 -10.75 -27.67 20.25
CA ALA A 56 -11.32 -27.92 21.56
C ALA A 56 -10.51 -27.29 22.71
N ARG A 57 -9.23 -26.94 22.48
CA ARG A 57 -8.38 -26.22 23.44
C ARG A 57 -8.58 -24.69 23.37
N SER A 58 -9.48 -24.21 22.53
CA SER A 58 -9.84 -22.80 22.35
C SER A 58 -8.63 -21.87 22.15
N PRO A 59 -7.85 -22.05 21.06
CA PRO A 59 -6.77 -21.12 20.73
C PRO A 59 -7.30 -19.69 20.59
N SER A 60 -6.44 -18.68 20.73
CA SER A 60 -6.86 -17.27 20.60
C SER A 60 -7.21 -16.92 19.16
N ALA A 61 -6.45 -17.48 18.20
CA ALA A 61 -6.74 -17.40 16.78
C ALA A 61 -6.03 -18.55 16.04
N ILE A 62 -6.42 -18.74 14.78
CA ILE A 62 -5.82 -19.70 13.86
C ILE A 62 -5.37 -18.95 12.62
N SER A 63 -4.20 -19.28 12.09
CA SER A 63 -3.78 -18.95 10.74
C SER A 63 -3.91 -20.22 9.91
N LEU A 64 -4.87 -20.21 8.98
CA LEU A 64 -5.21 -21.37 8.17
C LEU A 64 -4.54 -21.23 6.79
N ARG A 65 -3.68 -22.19 6.48
CA ARG A 65 -3.05 -22.36 5.16
C ARG A 65 -3.54 -23.57 4.39
N ALA A 66 -4.38 -24.39 5.00
CA ALA A 66 -5.03 -25.47 4.29
C ALA A 66 -5.94 -24.93 3.17
N SER A 67 -5.91 -25.57 2.00
CA SER A 67 -6.77 -25.19 0.88
C SER A 67 -8.25 -25.49 1.15
N GLU A 68 -9.12 -24.89 0.33
CA GLU A 68 -10.56 -25.18 0.33
C GLU A 68 -10.81 -26.66 0.05
N GLU A 69 -10.16 -27.23 -0.97
CA GLU A 69 -10.28 -28.64 -1.36
C GLU A 69 -9.84 -29.60 -0.24
N ALA A 70 -8.75 -29.27 0.47
CA ALA A 70 -8.30 -30.06 1.62
C ALA A 70 -9.33 -30.06 2.76
N LEU A 71 -9.99 -28.92 3.01
CA LEU A 71 -11.07 -28.82 4.00
C LEU A 71 -12.36 -29.50 3.55
N GLU A 72 -12.69 -29.48 2.26
CA GLU A 72 -13.84 -30.21 1.71
C GLU A 72 -13.66 -31.73 1.82
N THR A 73 -12.43 -32.21 1.60
CA THR A 73 -12.07 -33.63 1.76
C THR A 73 -12.10 -34.08 3.23
N ASN A 74 -11.98 -33.14 4.18
CA ASN A 74 -12.03 -33.41 5.61
C ASN A 74 -13.20 -32.65 6.29
N ALA A 75 -14.42 -33.16 6.09
CA ALA A 75 -15.64 -32.58 6.62
C ALA A 75 -15.61 -32.34 8.14
N ALA A 76 -14.96 -33.22 8.91
CA ALA A 76 -14.83 -33.06 10.36
C ALA A 76 -13.97 -31.84 10.74
N ALA A 77 -12.85 -31.63 10.05
CA ALA A 77 -12.00 -30.46 10.24
C ALA A 77 -12.72 -29.16 9.84
N ARG A 78 -13.43 -29.19 8.71
CA ARG A 78 -14.26 -28.07 8.24
C ARG A 78 -15.34 -27.69 9.25
N GLU A 79 -16.15 -28.64 9.72
CA GLU A 79 -17.20 -28.36 10.69
C GLU A 79 -16.64 -27.88 12.03
N ALA A 80 -15.55 -28.47 12.50
CA ALA A 80 -14.89 -28.00 13.71
C ALA A 80 -14.42 -26.54 13.58
N LEU A 81 -13.81 -26.19 12.44
CA LEU A 81 -13.37 -24.82 12.15
C LEU A 81 -14.55 -23.84 12.10
N LEU A 82 -15.60 -24.16 11.35
CA LEU A 82 -16.79 -23.33 11.25
C LEU A 82 -17.47 -23.16 12.61
N SER A 83 -17.56 -24.22 13.41
CA SER A 83 -18.09 -24.20 14.76
C SER A 83 -17.25 -23.33 15.69
N TYR A 84 -15.91 -23.46 15.65
CA TYR A 84 -14.99 -22.63 16.43
C TYR A 84 -15.18 -21.14 16.13
N VAL A 85 -15.18 -20.75 14.86
CA VAL A 85 -15.38 -19.34 14.47
C VAL A 85 -16.80 -18.89 14.84
N ARG A 86 -17.84 -19.71 14.57
CA ARG A 86 -19.21 -19.41 15.00
C ARG A 86 -19.34 -19.26 16.51
N GLY A 87 -18.49 -19.92 17.31
CA GLY A 87 -18.45 -19.84 18.76
C GLY A 87 -17.75 -18.59 19.31
N GLY A 88 -17.02 -17.82 18.49
CA GLY A 88 -16.25 -16.66 18.94
C GLY A 88 -14.80 -16.66 18.50
N GLY A 89 -14.34 -17.72 17.85
CA GLY A 89 -12.97 -17.87 17.38
C GLY A 89 -12.58 -16.89 16.28
N ILE A 90 -11.29 -16.64 16.14
CA ILE A 90 -10.73 -15.83 15.05
C ILE A 90 -9.93 -16.76 14.13
N VAL A 91 -10.15 -16.63 12.82
CA VAL A 91 -9.38 -17.30 11.78
C VAL A 91 -8.78 -16.28 10.82
N PHE A 92 -7.49 -16.40 10.57
CA PHE A 92 -6.75 -15.73 9.51
C PHE A 92 -6.68 -16.65 8.30
N LEU A 93 -7.04 -16.13 7.14
CA LEU A 93 -7.23 -16.86 5.89
C LEU A 93 -6.32 -16.26 4.83
N HIS A 94 -5.62 -17.11 4.08
CA HIS A 94 -4.60 -16.68 3.11
C HIS A 94 -4.92 -17.12 1.66
N ASN A 95 -5.80 -18.11 1.50
CA ASN A 95 -6.05 -18.80 0.24
C ASN A 95 -7.56 -18.96 -0.04
N GLY A 96 -7.90 -19.88 -0.95
CA GLY A 96 -9.27 -20.20 -1.36
C GLY A 96 -10.21 -20.60 -0.21
N ALA A 97 -9.70 -21.09 0.92
CA ALA A 97 -10.52 -21.46 2.08
C ALA A 97 -11.36 -20.30 2.65
N ALA A 98 -11.03 -19.06 2.29
CA ALA A 98 -11.85 -17.90 2.62
C ALA A 98 -13.28 -17.97 2.03
N ARG A 99 -13.51 -18.73 0.96
CA ARG A 99 -14.85 -18.95 0.38
C ARG A 99 -15.79 -19.66 1.36
N LEU A 100 -15.27 -20.51 2.25
CA LEU A 100 -16.05 -21.14 3.32
C LEU A 100 -16.68 -20.12 4.28
N PHE A 101 -16.10 -18.92 4.34
CA PHE A 101 -16.56 -17.82 5.18
C PHE A 101 -17.35 -16.76 4.39
N GLY A 102 -17.59 -16.98 3.09
CA GLY A 102 -18.39 -16.09 2.23
C GLY A 102 -17.57 -15.08 1.42
N PHE A 103 -16.23 -15.14 1.45
CA PHE A 103 -15.40 -14.28 0.61
C PHE A 103 -15.50 -14.74 -0.85
N ARG A 104 -15.67 -13.80 -1.77
CA ARG A 104 -15.36 -14.02 -3.18
C ARG A 104 -13.89 -13.73 -3.38
N THR A 105 -13.17 -14.75 -3.83
CA THR A 105 -11.72 -14.71 -4.00
C THR A 105 -11.31 -15.04 -5.42
N VAL A 106 -10.21 -14.44 -5.84
CA VAL A 106 -9.54 -14.69 -7.12
C VAL A 106 -8.14 -15.13 -6.80
N GLU A 107 -7.66 -16.19 -7.44
CA GLU A 107 -6.27 -16.63 -7.27
C GLU A 107 -5.30 -15.50 -7.63
N ALA A 108 -4.26 -15.31 -6.81
CA ALA A 108 -3.24 -14.31 -7.09
C ALA A 108 -2.50 -14.70 -8.36
N ARG A 109 -2.61 -13.86 -9.39
CA ARG A 109 -2.04 -14.22 -10.69
C ARG A 109 -0.51 -14.31 -10.62
N GLN A 110 0.03 -15.27 -11.35
CA GLN A 110 1.43 -15.23 -11.77
C GLN A 110 1.61 -14.18 -12.85
N GLY A 111 2.77 -13.54 -12.89
CA GLY A 111 3.06 -12.60 -13.95
C GLY A 111 3.30 -13.30 -15.27
N ASN A 112 3.12 -12.53 -16.33
CA ASN A 112 3.44 -12.92 -17.68
C ASN A 112 4.03 -11.72 -18.41
N ASN A 113 4.24 -11.84 -19.72
CA ASN A 113 4.88 -10.78 -20.48
C ASN A 113 4.07 -9.47 -20.50
N ARG A 114 2.74 -9.52 -20.33
CA ARG A 114 1.89 -8.33 -20.38
C ARG A 114 1.60 -7.75 -19.02
N VAL A 115 1.45 -8.57 -17.99
CA VAL A 115 0.95 -8.16 -16.68
C VAL A 115 1.84 -8.73 -15.57
N ALA A 116 2.22 -7.89 -14.59
CA ALA A 116 3.02 -8.32 -13.45
C ALA A 116 2.26 -9.28 -12.54
N GLY A 117 2.98 -10.18 -11.88
CA GLY A 117 2.40 -11.04 -10.84
C GLY A 117 1.80 -10.25 -9.67
N GLN A 118 0.93 -10.91 -8.93
CA GLN A 118 0.35 -10.41 -7.68
C GLN A 118 0.94 -11.09 -6.44
N LEU A 119 1.85 -12.05 -6.63
CA LEU A 119 2.51 -12.76 -5.53
C LEU A 119 3.40 -11.85 -4.67
N PHE A 120 3.87 -10.74 -5.24
CA PHE A 120 4.61 -9.71 -4.52
C PHE A 120 3.97 -8.39 -4.84
N GLY A 121 3.54 -7.65 -3.82
CA GLY A 121 2.73 -6.48 -4.06
C GLY A 121 2.83 -5.41 -3.01
N ARG A 122 2.24 -4.28 -3.38
CA ARG A 122 1.95 -3.15 -2.51
C ARG A 122 0.44 -3.05 -2.41
N ALA A 123 -0.06 -2.89 -1.20
CA ALA A 123 -1.46 -2.59 -0.94
C ALA A 123 -1.55 -1.28 -0.14
N ARG A 124 -2.62 -0.54 -0.35
CA ARG A 124 -2.90 0.71 0.36
C ARG A 124 -4.13 0.57 1.22
N ALA A 125 -4.31 1.47 2.19
CA ALA A 125 -5.56 1.57 2.93
C ALA A 125 -6.76 1.67 1.98
N ALA A 126 -7.70 0.72 2.09
CA ALA A 126 -8.90 0.68 1.28
C ALA A 126 -9.97 1.68 1.77
N LEU A 127 -9.87 2.10 3.03
CA LEU A 127 -10.82 2.98 3.69
C LEU A 127 -10.21 4.36 3.95
N PRO A 128 -11.05 5.41 4.09
CA PRO A 128 -10.61 6.71 4.53
C PRO A 128 -9.86 6.67 5.86
N PHE A 129 -9.01 7.67 6.10
CA PHE A 129 -8.34 7.85 7.40
C PHE A 129 -9.34 7.78 8.55
N GLY A 130 -8.95 7.12 9.64
CA GLY A 130 -9.76 6.99 10.85
C GLY A 130 -10.97 6.05 10.73
N ALA A 131 -11.31 5.51 9.55
CA ALA A 131 -12.51 4.70 9.38
C ALA A 131 -12.49 3.35 10.10
N HIS A 132 -11.31 2.74 10.28
CA HIS A 132 -11.20 1.41 10.90
C HIS A 132 -10.02 1.30 11.88
N PRO A 133 -10.21 0.75 13.10
CA PRO A 133 -9.15 0.60 14.10
C PRO A 133 -7.90 -0.15 13.61
N LEU A 134 -8.08 -1.14 12.74
CA LEU A 134 -6.97 -1.90 12.18
C LEU A 134 -6.07 -1.09 11.23
N LEU A 135 -6.51 0.10 10.83
CA LEU A 135 -5.73 1.02 10.00
C LEU A 135 -5.20 2.21 10.81
N TRP A 136 -5.48 2.27 12.12
CA TRP A 136 -4.97 3.33 12.97
C TRP A 136 -3.52 3.08 13.37
N GLY A 137 -2.86 4.10 13.87
CA GLY A 137 -1.51 3.96 14.37
C GLY A 137 -1.00 5.27 14.92
N GLU A 138 0.20 5.21 15.46
CA GLU A 138 0.89 6.42 15.87
C GLU A 138 1.18 7.29 14.64
N ALA A 139 1.33 8.59 14.86
CA ALA A 139 1.95 9.43 13.86
C ALA A 139 3.34 8.85 13.56
N ALA A 140 3.69 8.74 12.28
CA ALA A 140 5.00 8.23 11.91
C ALA A 140 6.07 9.07 12.61
N ARG A 141 6.75 8.46 13.58
CA ARG A 141 7.83 9.15 14.29
C ARG A 141 8.96 9.31 13.29
N PRO A 142 9.59 10.49 13.19
CA PRO A 142 10.78 10.67 12.38
C PRO A 142 11.90 9.83 12.99
N GLY A 143 11.98 8.55 12.61
CA GLY A 143 13.11 7.68 12.92
C GLY A 143 14.37 8.13 12.18
N PRO A 144 15.49 7.41 12.32
CA PRO A 144 16.67 7.62 11.48
C PRO A 144 16.22 7.59 10.02
N ARG A 145 16.28 8.75 9.37
CA ARG A 145 15.64 9.06 8.09
C ARG A 145 15.90 7.96 7.06
N THR A 146 14.92 7.11 6.80
CA THR A 146 14.91 6.37 5.54
C THR A 146 14.67 7.42 4.45
N PRO A 147 15.47 7.42 3.37
CA PRO A 147 15.33 8.39 2.28
C PRO A 147 13.94 8.38 1.61
N ASP A 148 13.15 7.33 1.88
CA ASP A 148 11.84 7.09 1.25
C ASP A 148 10.66 7.55 2.14
N PHE A 149 10.91 8.10 3.33
CA PHE A 149 9.85 8.57 4.22
C PHE A 149 9.15 9.83 3.68
N ASP A 150 7.83 9.75 3.47
CA ASP A 150 7.00 10.89 3.12
C ASP A 150 6.34 11.51 4.38
N PRO A 151 6.79 12.70 4.82
CA PRO A 151 6.24 13.35 6.02
C PRO A 151 4.83 13.90 5.81
N THR A 152 4.27 13.79 4.60
CA THR A 152 2.92 14.24 4.26
C THR A 152 1.86 13.14 4.34
N GLN A 153 2.26 11.92 4.68
CA GLN A 153 1.34 10.83 4.98
C GLN A 153 0.58 11.08 6.29
N LEU A 154 -0.71 10.70 6.29
CA LEU A 154 -1.53 10.73 7.48
C LEU A 154 -1.06 9.67 8.50
N PRO A 155 -1.32 9.83 9.81
CA PRO A 155 -1.05 8.80 10.80
C PRO A 155 -1.73 7.47 10.48
N GLY A 156 -1.14 6.36 10.93
CA GLY A 156 -1.72 5.02 10.75
C GLY A 156 -1.17 4.27 9.53
N VAL A 157 -1.93 3.26 9.09
CA VAL A 157 -1.56 2.37 7.99
C VAL A 157 -2.01 2.99 6.68
N ASN A 158 -1.06 3.39 5.84
CA ASN A 158 -1.30 3.93 4.50
C ASN A 158 -0.90 2.90 3.44
N VAL A 159 0.26 2.27 3.60
CA VAL A 159 0.86 1.36 2.61
C VAL A 159 1.42 0.13 3.30
N VAL A 160 1.13 -1.05 2.77
CA VAL A 160 1.65 -2.32 3.25
C VAL A 160 2.21 -3.11 2.07
N PHE A 161 3.43 -3.62 2.23
CA PHE A 161 4.02 -4.55 1.28
C PHE A 161 3.75 -5.98 1.72
N TYR A 162 3.50 -6.84 0.75
CA TYR A 162 3.14 -8.23 1.02
C TYR A 162 3.79 -9.19 0.03
N SER A 163 3.87 -10.45 0.45
CA SER A 163 4.19 -11.59 -0.39
C SER A 163 3.21 -12.74 -0.16
N MET A 164 2.93 -13.48 -1.22
CA MET A 164 1.99 -14.59 -1.27
C MET A 164 2.65 -15.81 -1.92
N ARG A 165 2.09 -16.98 -1.66
CA ARG A 165 2.48 -18.24 -2.29
C ARG A 165 1.71 -18.47 -3.58
N GLU A 166 2.26 -19.32 -4.43
CA GLU A 166 1.50 -19.88 -5.54
C GLU A 166 0.25 -20.60 -4.99
N GLY A 167 -0.92 -20.36 -5.60
CA GLY A 167 -2.21 -20.84 -5.12
C GLY A 167 -2.89 -19.97 -4.04
N ASP A 168 -2.21 -18.96 -3.48
CA ASP A 168 -2.86 -17.99 -2.60
C ASP A 168 -3.85 -17.12 -3.38
N HIS A 169 -4.76 -16.47 -2.66
CA HIS A 169 -5.85 -15.73 -3.28
C HIS A 169 -5.88 -14.26 -2.84
N LEU A 170 -6.57 -13.42 -3.60
CA LEU A 170 -6.96 -12.07 -3.22
C LEU A 170 -8.47 -12.02 -3.04
N VAL A 171 -8.97 -11.08 -2.25
CA VAL A 171 -10.40 -10.86 -2.08
C VAL A 171 -10.89 -9.91 -3.16
N GLU A 172 -11.90 -10.34 -3.92
CA GLU A 172 -12.64 -9.45 -4.83
C GLU A 172 -13.74 -8.71 -4.05
N SER A 173 -14.50 -9.47 -3.25
CA SER A 173 -15.57 -8.91 -2.44
C SER A 173 -15.97 -9.89 -1.34
N HIS A 174 -16.70 -9.39 -0.35
CA HIS A 174 -17.42 -10.21 0.60
C HIS A 174 -18.66 -9.42 0.99
N PRO A 175 -19.86 -10.02 1.06
CA PRO A 175 -21.05 -9.29 1.46
C PRO A 175 -20.81 -8.52 2.76
N ALA A 176 -20.50 -9.21 3.86
CA ALA A 176 -20.18 -8.60 5.17
C ALA A 176 -18.80 -7.93 5.31
N GLY A 177 -17.98 -7.94 4.27
CA GLY A 177 -16.55 -7.73 4.45
C GLY A 177 -16.20 -6.26 4.51
N THR A 178 -15.45 -5.86 5.53
CA THR A 178 -14.79 -4.56 5.56
C THR A 178 -13.44 -4.69 4.84
N PRO A 179 -13.25 -4.07 3.67
CA PRO A 179 -11.94 -4.07 3.02
C PRO A 179 -10.96 -3.24 3.85
N LEU A 180 -9.75 -3.75 4.04
CA LEU A 180 -8.72 -3.07 4.82
C LEU A 180 -7.58 -2.57 3.93
N LEU A 181 -7.08 -3.45 3.06
CA LEU A 181 -5.96 -3.16 2.17
C LEU A 181 -6.33 -3.48 0.73
N GLN A 182 -6.35 -2.45 -0.14
CA GLN A 182 -6.58 -2.58 -1.57
C GLN A 182 -5.25 -2.79 -2.29
N VAL A 183 -5.16 -3.78 -3.18
CA VAL A 183 -3.98 -4.04 -4.00
C VAL A 183 -3.77 -2.89 -4.99
N SER A 184 -2.54 -2.38 -5.05
CA SER A 184 -2.10 -1.46 -6.09
C SER A 184 -1.53 -2.26 -7.25
N ASP A 185 -2.29 -2.33 -8.34
CA ASP A 185 -1.88 -3.00 -9.56
C ASP A 185 -1.33 -2.00 -10.57
N TYR A 186 -0.02 -2.04 -10.77
CA TYR A 186 0.67 -1.02 -11.54
C TYR A 186 0.72 -1.29 -13.04
N VAL A 187 0.37 -2.50 -13.48
CA VAL A 187 0.53 -2.94 -14.89
C VAL A 187 -0.83 -3.26 -15.53
N ALA A 188 -1.83 -3.60 -14.73
CA ALA A 188 -3.18 -3.80 -15.22
C ALA A 188 -4.07 -2.62 -14.84
N ASN A 189 -4.80 -2.09 -15.84
CA ASN A 189 -5.99 -1.30 -15.60
C ASN A 189 -7.10 -2.23 -15.10
N ASN A 190 -6.99 -2.72 -13.86
CA ASN A 190 -8.04 -3.54 -13.28
C ASN A 190 -9.30 -2.68 -13.15
N SER A 191 -10.37 -3.08 -13.83
CA SER A 191 -11.69 -2.46 -13.67
C SER A 191 -12.33 -2.78 -12.31
N ARG A 192 -11.79 -3.77 -11.57
CA ARG A 192 -12.30 -4.21 -10.28
C ARG A 192 -11.24 -4.09 -9.18
N PRO A 193 -11.59 -3.52 -8.01
CA PRO A 193 -10.69 -3.48 -6.87
C PRO A 193 -10.46 -4.91 -6.35
N LEU A 194 -9.20 -5.22 -6.03
CA LEU A 194 -8.81 -6.43 -5.31
C LEU A 194 -8.25 -6.01 -3.96
N TYR A 195 -8.46 -6.86 -2.95
CA TYR A 195 -8.07 -6.59 -1.58
C TYR A 195 -7.10 -7.66 -1.08
N ALA A 196 -5.96 -7.20 -0.58
CA ALA A 196 -4.95 -8.02 0.08
C ALA A 196 -5.38 -8.37 1.51
N ALA A 197 -6.18 -7.51 2.16
CA ALA A 197 -6.74 -7.78 3.47
C ALA A 197 -8.17 -7.29 3.59
N ALA A 198 -9.00 -8.09 4.23
CA ALA A 198 -10.40 -7.80 4.52
C ALA A 198 -10.83 -8.51 5.80
N LEU A 199 -11.85 -7.99 6.47
CA LEU A 199 -12.37 -8.55 7.72
C LEU A 199 -13.87 -8.81 7.55
N ALA A 200 -14.32 -10.02 7.88
CA ALA A 200 -15.74 -10.34 7.91
C ALA A 200 -16.11 -11.01 9.25
N PRO A 201 -17.26 -10.65 9.85
CA PRO A 201 -17.80 -11.39 10.97
C PRO A 201 -18.36 -12.75 10.51
N PHE A 202 -18.23 -13.79 11.35
CA PHE A 202 -18.79 -15.10 11.06
C PHE A 202 -19.29 -15.79 12.33
N GLY A 203 -20.60 -15.99 12.43
CA GLY A 203 -21.24 -16.33 13.71
C GLY A 203 -20.76 -15.37 14.79
N ARG A 204 -20.20 -15.89 15.89
CA ARG A 204 -19.72 -15.05 16.98
C ARG A 204 -18.27 -14.59 16.87
N GLY A 205 -17.57 -15.03 15.83
CA GLY A 205 -16.15 -14.80 15.63
C GLY A 205 -15.85 -13.94 14.41
N TRP A 206 -14.61 -14.02 13.95
CA TRP A 206 -14.10 -13.24 12.82
C TRP A 206 -13.32 -14.11 11.85
N ALA A 207 -13.59 -13.88 10.56
CA ALA A 207 -12.79 -14.35 9.45
C ALA A 207 -11.98 -13.16 8.91
N VAL A 208 -10.67 -13.22 9.04
CA VAL A 208 -9.73 -12.18 8.63
C VAL A 208 -8.98 -12.68 7.41
N PHE A 209 -9.21 -12.10 6.25
CA PHE A 209 -8.38 -12.34 5.09
C PHE A 209 -7.11 -11.49 5.19
N THR A 210 -5.93 -12.11 5.06
CA THR A 210 -4.64 -11.39 4.98
C THR A 210 -3.69 -12.13 4.04
N PRO A 211 -2.67 -11.46 3.47
CA PRO A 211 -1.62 -12.17 2.75
C PRO A 211 -0.89 -13.14 3.69
N ASP A 212 -0.25 -14.17 3.13
CA ASP A 212 0.55 -15.13 3.90
C ASP A 212 1.69 -14.44 4.67
N SER A 213 2.29 -13.41 4.05
CA SER A 213 3.36 -12.63 4.66
C SER A 213 3.19 -11.14 4.42
N ILE A 214 3.26 -10.39 5.52
CA ILE A 214 3.30 -8.93 5.54
C ILE A 214 4.74 -8.50 5.82
N ASP A 215 5.29 -7.65 4.97
CA ASP A 215 6.63 -7.14 5.15
C ASP A 215 6.67 -6.11 6.29
N GLN A 216 7.23 -6.50 7.43
CA GLN A 216 7.29 -5.63 8.61
C GLN A 216 8.43 -4.60 8.55
N LYS A 217 9.32 -4.67 7.55
CA LYS A 217 10.44 -3.73 7.41
C LYS A 217 10.11 -2.55 6.49
N ARG A 218 9.09 -2.69 5.64
CA ARG A 218 8.71 -1.72 4.61
C ARG A 218 7.31 -1.16 4.84
N GLY A 219 7.12 0.10 4.43
CA GLY A 219 5.87 0.83 4.65
C GLY A 219 5.37 0.75 6.09
N ASP A 220 4.07 0.56 6.25
CA ASP A 220 3.38 0.45 7.54
C ASP A 220 3.12 -1.00 7.95
N GLY A 221 3.82 -1.98 7.36
CA GLY A 221 3.54 -3.40 7.58
C GLY A 221 3.68 -3.84 9.05
N ALA A 222 4.66 -3.29 9.79
CA ALA A 222 4.80 -3.54 11.23
C ALA A 222 3.63 -2.95 12.04
N GLN A 223 3.13 -1.77 11.67
CA GLN A 223 1.97 -1.16 12.34
C GLN A 223 0.72 -2.00 12.06
N PHE A 224 0.50 -2.38 10.80
CA PHE A 224 -0.64 -3.22 10.42
C PHE A 224 -0.61 -4.58 11.13
N ALA A 225 0.54 -5.26 11.17
CA ALA A 225 0.70 -6.52 11.89
C ALA A 225 0.40 -6.38 13.39
N ARG A 226 0.90 -5.31 14.05
CA ARG A 226 0.54 -5.02 15.46
C ARG A 226 -0.95 -4.79 15.64
N ASN A 227 -1.59 -4.08 14.73
CA ASN A 227 -3.02 -3.84 14.78
C ASN A 227 -3.82 -5.13 14.67
N LEU A 228 -3.42 -6.07 13.80
CA LEU A 228 -4.08 -7.38 13.69
C LEU A 228 -4.06 -8.14 15.03
N LEU A 229 -2.97 -8.04 15.80
CA LEU A 229 -2.87 -8.66 17.12
C LEU A 229 -3.83 -8.06 18.15
N THR A 230 -4.32 -6.83 17.95
CA THR A 230 -5.33 -6.22 18.84
C THR A 230 -6.67 -6.93 18.77
N LEU A 231 -6.96 -7.65 17.67
CA LEU A 231 -8.16 -8.48 17.55
C LEU A 231 -8.18 -9.63 18.56
N LEU A 232 -7.01 -10.08 19.02
CA LEU A 232 -6.89 -11.27 19.85
C LEU A 232 -7.44 -10.98 21.25
N PRO A 233 -8.26 -11.88 21.84
CA PRO A 233 -8.97 -11.64 23.08
C PRO A 233 -8.07 -11.34 24.29
N THR A 234 -6.82 -11.79 24.28
CA THR A 234 -5.82 -11.52 25.33
C THR A 234 -5.28 -10.09 25.31
N SER A 235 -5.61 -9.27 24.31
CA SER A 235 -5.16 -7.87 24.18
C SER A 235 -5.89 -6.91 25.15
N GLY A 236 -6.97 -7.35 25.80
CA GLY A 236 -7.84 -6.50 26.63
C GLY A 236 -8.79 -5.59 25.84
N ALA A 237 -8.60 -5.44 24.53
CA ALA A 237 -9.43 -4.62 23.65
C ALA A 237 -10.21 -5.52 22.66
N THR A 238 -11.23 -6.23 23.15
CA THR A 238 -12.06 -7.07 22.27
C THR A 238 -12.91 -6.20 21.34
N LEU A 239 -12.68 -6.30 20.03
CA LEU A 239 -13.54 -5.68 19.03
C LEU A 239 -14.85 -6.47 18.88
N VAL A 240 -15.95 -5.73 18.84
CA VAL A 240 -17.33 -6.19 18.68
C VAL A 240 -17.95 -5.50 17.48
N GLY A 241 -18.90 -6.14 16.83
CA GLY A 241 -19.61 -5.52 15.71
C GLY A 241 -21.05 -5.18 16.05
N VAL A 242 -21.50 -4.00 15.63
CA VAL A 242 -22.87 -3.50 15.85
C VAL A 242 -23.64 -3.46 14.53
N PRO A 243 -24.92 -3.90 14.50
CA PRO A 243 -25.78 -3.84 13.31
C PRO A 243 -25.93 -2.45 12.73
N ALA A 244 -25.54 -2.28 11.47
CA ALA A 244 -25.77 -1.05 10.72
C ALA A 244 -27.27 -0.77 10.61
N SER A 245 -28.12 -1.77 10.41
CA SER A 245 -29.59 -1.64 10.44
C SER A 245 -30.13 -1.20 11.81
N ALA A 246 -29.46 -1.57 12.91
CA ALA A 246 -29.81 -1.06 14.23
C ALA A 246 -29.39 0.41 14.39
N ILE A 247 -28.24 0.80 13.82
CA ILE A 247 -27.74 2.18 13.82
C ILE A 247 -28.60 3.08 12.92
N GLU A 248 -28.98 2.61 11.73
CA GLU A 248 -29.87 3.29 10.79
C GLU A 248 -31.22 3.58 11.44
N ARG A 249 -31.83 2.55 12.06
CA ARG A 249 -33.09 2.68 12.80
C ARG A 249 -32.95 3.38 14.15
N GLY A 250 -31.74 3.63 14.64
CA GLY A 250 -31.48 4.14 15.99
C GLY A 250 -32.23 5.42 16.35
N GLY A 251 -32.48 6.31 15.37
CA GLY A 251 -33.28 7.51 15.60
C GLY A 251 -34.78 7.26 15.80
N ALA A 252 -35.32 6.21 15.18
CA ALA A 252 -36.73 5.81 15.30
C ALA A 252 -36.97 4.75 16.38
N ALA A 253 -35.94 3.96 16.72
CA ALA A 253 -35.98 2.87 17.69
C ALA A 253 -34.70 2.85 18.57
N PRO A 254 -34.49 3.88 19.42
CA PRO A 254 -33.28 3.99 20.24
C PRO A 254 -33.12 2.83 21.23
N ASP A 255 -34.22 2.26 21.73
CA ASP A 255 -34.18 1.09 22.62
C ASP A 255 -33.67 -0.18 21.92
N ALA A 256 -34.01 -0.38 20.64
CA ALA A 256 -33.52 -1.51 19.86
C ALA A 256 -32.01 -1.38 19.62
N LEU A 257 -31.53 -0.17 19.30
CA LEU A 257 -30.10 0.09 19.18
C LEU A 257 -29.38 -0.08 20.52
N ARG A 258 -29.96 0.42 21.62
CA ARG A 258 -29.42 0.22 22.97
C ARG A 258 -29.31 -1.26 23.31
N GLY A 259 -30.33 -2.07 23.01
CA GLY A 259 -30.32 -3.52 23.20
C GLY A 259 -29.18 -4.19 22.42
N ALA A 260 -29.01 -3.83 21.14
CA ALA A 260 -27.91 -4.35 20.32
C ALA A 260 -26.52 -3.97 20.85
N LEU A 261 -26.34 -2.73 21.29
CA LEU A 261 -25.10 -2.24 21.89
C LEU A 261 -24.82 -2.88 23.26
N ALA A 262 -25.85 -3.03 24.11
CA ALA A 262 -25.74 -3.70 25.39
C ALA A 262 -25.38 -5.17 25.22
N GLN A 263 -25.96 -5.85 24.22
CA GLN A 263 -25.62 -7.24 23.90
C GLN A 263 -24.19 -7.36 23.35
N ALA A 264 -23.73 -6.42 22.52
CA ALA A 264 -22.34 -6.36 22.08
C ALA A 264 -21.37 -6.06 23.24
N GLY A 265 -21.77 -5.20 24.18
CA GLY A 265 -21.00 -4.85 25.38
C GLY A 265 -20.94 -5.96 26.44
N ALA A 266 -22.04 -6.69 26.63
CA ALA A 266 -22.19 -7.74 27.64
C ALA A 266 -21.80 -9.14 27.14
N GLY A 267 -21.83 -9.37 25.82
CA GLY A 267 -21.54 -10.66 25.22
C GLY A 267 -20.09 -11.11 25.45
N SER A 268 -19.93 -12.32 25.99
CA SER A 268 -18.68 -13.11 25.95
C SER A 268 -18.30 -13.56 24.53
N SER A 269 -19.15 -13.26 23.55
CA SER A 269 -19.05 -13.74 22.19
C SER A 269 -19.75 -12.73 21.27
N SER A 270 -19.05 -12.23 20.24
CA SER A 270 -19.63 -11.25 19.30
C SER A 270 -20.86 -11.84 18.60
N PRO A 271 -21.82 -11.08 18.07
CA PRO A 271 -22.81 -11.65 17.15
C PRO A 271 -22.26 -11.66 15.69
N ALA A 272 -23.00 -12.19 14.70
CA ALA A 272 -22.67 -12.16 13.25
C ALA A 272 -23.53 -11.12 12.50
N LEU A 273 -23.04 -10.45 11.45
CA LEU A 273 -23.90 -9.65 10.53
C LEU A 273 -23.25 -9.45 9.12
N PRO A 274 -24.02 -9.45 8.01
CA PRO A 274 -23.52 -9.24 6.62
C PRO A 274 -23.53 -7.89 5.82
N ALA A 275 -23.66 -7.91 4.48
CA ALA A 275 -23.63 -6.93 3.35
C ALA A 275 -23.13 -5.44 3.36
N PHE A 276 -22.37 -5.15 2.29
CA PHE A 276 -22.10 -3.89 1.61
C PHE A 276 -22.68 -3.89 0.16
N GLY A 277 -23.50 -2.88 -0.20
CA GLY A 277 -23.73 -2.37 -1.57
C GLY A 277 -24.87 -2.95 -2.43
N THR A 278 -25.88 -2.12 -2.74
CA THR A 278 -26.74 -2.16 -3.95
C THR A 278 -25.94 -1.58 -5.14
N ASP A 279 -26.01 -2.09 -6.38
CA ASP A 279 -27.14 -1.97 -7.33
C ASP A 279 -27.22 -3.17 -8.31
N ALA A 280 -28.44 -3.59 -8.69
CA ALA A 280 -28.75 -4.65 -9.68
C ALA A 280 -28.75 -4.10 -11.15
N PRO A 281 -28.95 -4.90 -12.23
CA PRO A 281 -28.95 -6.37 -12.41
C PRO A 281 -28.04 -6.88 -13.59
N VAL A 282 -27.68 -8.17 -13.61
CA VAL A 282 -27.41 -8.92 -14.86
C VAL A 282 -27.99 -10.34 -14.72
N PRO A 283 -28.79 -10.85 -15.68
CA PRO A 283 -29.49 -12.13 -15.57
C PRO A 283 -28.61 -13.35 -15.86
N ALA A 284 -29.05 -14.50 -15.34
CA ALA A 284 -28.40 -15.81 -15.29
C ALA A 284 -28.22 -16.53 -16.65
N PRO A 285 -27.46 -17.64 -16.69
CA PRO A 285 -28.08 -18.97 -16.51
C PRO A 285 -27.34 -19.85 -15.47
N ARG A 286 -28.02 -20.49 -14.49
CA ARG A 286 -28.62 -21.86 -14.51
C ARG A 286 -27.64 -22.94 -15.00
N SER A 287 -27.34 -24.05 -14.33
CA SER A 287 -27.77 -24.71 -13.07
C SER A 287 -26.66 -25.74 -12.71
N ALA A 288 -26.36 -26.05 -11.45
CA ALA A 288 -26.90 -27.24 -10.75
C ALA A 288 -26.58 -27.23 -9.23
N PRO A 289 -27.38 -27.93 -8.39
CA PRO A 289 -27.52 -27.78 -6.92
C PRO A 289 -26.56 -28.72 -6.12
N ALA A 290 -26.28 -28.59 -4.81
CA ALA A 290 -27.16 -28.25 -3.68
C ALA A 290 -26.49 -27.33 -2.64
N THR A 291 -27.12 -26.16 -2.47
CA THR A 291 -26.98 -25.23 -1.35
C THR A 291 -28.36 -25.08 -0.74
N SER A 292 -28.57 -25.49 0.50
CA SER A 292 -29.69 -25.02 1.32
C SER A 292 -29.28 -25.03 2.79
N GLU A 293 -28.64 -23.94 3.22
CA GLU A 293 -28.65 -23.44 4.62
C GLU A 293 -27.87 -22.12 4.79
N LEU A 294 -27.09 -21.70 3.79
CA LEU A 294 -26.55 -20.33 3.71
C LEU A 294 -27.44 -19.43 2.84
N ASP A 295 -28.75 -19.51 3.06
CA ASP A 295 -29.69 -18.57 2.45
C ASP A 295 -29.51 -17.16 3.04
N ALA A 296 -29.58 -16.20 2.13
CA ALA A 296 -29.34 -14.77 2.23
C ALA A 296 -30.20 -13.97 3.25
N ALA A 297 -30.73 -14.58 4.30
CA ALA A 297 -31.50 -13.90 5.35
C ALA A 297 -30.60 -13.54 6.55
N GLY A 298 -30.07 -12.31 6.60
CA GLY A 298 -29.44 -11.80 7.83
C GLY A 298 -28.41 -10.68 7.63
N ALA A 299 -27.86 -10.60 6.42
CA ALA A 299 -27.41 -9.45 5.64
C ALA A 299 -26.71 -8.15 6.15
N ASP A 300 -26.63 -7.77 7.42
CA ASP A 300 -26.44 -6.36 7.81
C ASP A 300 -24.99 -5.87 8.11
N ALA A 301 -24.54 -4.73 7.56
CA ALA A 301 -23.16 -4.24 7.76
C ALA A 301 -22.81 -4.08 9.24
N ARG A 302 -21.54 -4.29 9.61
CA ARG A 302 -21.07 -4.12 11.00
C ARG A 302 -20.23 -2.88 11.19
N VAL A 303 -20.66 -2.03 12.11
CA VAL A 303 -19.76 -1.04 12.69
C VAL A 303 -18.94 -1.71 13.79
N VAL A 304 -17.64 -1.85 13.54
CA VAL A 304 -16.70 -2.42 14.51
C VAL A 304 -16.44 -1.39 15.60
N LEU A 305 -16.71 -1.74 16.86
CA LEU A 305 -16.43 -0.96 18.07
C LEU A 305 -15.57 -1.82 19.02
N SER A 306 -14.91 -1.22 20.00
CA SER A 306 -14.48 -1.97 21.19
C SER A 306 -15.67 -2.30 22.09
N ARG A 307 -15.56 -3.37 22.88
CA ARG A 307 -16.59 -3.73 23.86
C ARG A 307 -16.90 -2.58 24.83
N ALA A 308 -15.87 -1.86 25.27
CA ALA A 308 -16.02 -0.71 26.16
C ALA A 308 -16.80 0.44 25.50
N GLU A 309 -16.49 0.77 24.23
CA GLU A 309 -17.26 1.75 23.46
C GLU A 309 -18.73 1.32 23.33
N ALA A 310 -18.99 0.06 22.97
CA ALA A 310 -20.36 -0.43 22.80
C ALA A 310 -21.18 -0.31 24.10
N GLY A 311 -20.60 -0.70 25.24
CA GLY A 311 -21.23 -0.54 26.55
C GLY A 311 -21.47 0.92 26.93
N ALA A 312 -20.52 1.80 26.64
CA ALA A 312 -20.65 3.23 26.93
C ALA A 312 -21.74 3.90 26.07
N TYR A 313 -21.84 3.54 24.78
CA TYR A 313 -22.93 3.98 23.92
C TYR A 313 -24.29 3.47 24.40
N ALA A 314 -24.38 2.20 24.83
CA ALA A 314 -25.63 1.64 25.37
C ALA A 314 -26.11 2.40 26.63
N ALA A 315 -25.19 2.68 27.56
CA ALA A 315 -25.49 3.44 28.77
C ALA A 315 -25.96 4.86 28.44
N LEU A 316 -25.31 5.51 27.48
CA LEU A 316 -25.63 6.85 27.04
C LEU A 316 -27.00 6.93 26.36
N LEU A 317 -27.35 5.95 25.52
CA LEU A 317 -28.70 5.84 24.96
C LEU A 317 -29.77 5.62 26.04
N GLY A 318 -29.46 4.85 27.08
CA GLY A 318 -30.35 4.65 28.22
C GLY A 318 -30.61 5.91 29.03
N ALA A 319 -29.66 6.84 29.06
CA ALA A 319 -29.81 8.14 29.73
C ALA A 319 -30.65 9.15 28.92
N GLY A 320 -30.74 8.98 27.60
CA GLY A 320 -31.54 9.86 26.72
C GLY A 320 -30.96 11.26 26.50
N GLY A 321 -31.81 12.17 25.99
CA GLY A 321 -31.48 13.58 25.74
C GLY A 321 -30.57 13.83 24.53
N ASP A 322 -30.07 15.06 24.42
CA ASP A 322 -29.27 15.51 23.26
C ASP A 322 -27.99 14.70 23.07
N ARG A 323 -27.39 14.24 24.18
CA ARG A 323 -26.21 13.37 24.13
C ARG A 323 -26.54 12.05 23.43
N ALA A 324 -27.69 11.44 23.73
CA ALA A 324 -28.14 10.21 23.07
C ALA A 324 -28.36 10.42 21.56
N GLY A 325 -28.98 11.53 21.17
CA GLY A 325 -29.09 11.90 19.76
C GLY A 325 -27.74 12.09 19.07
N ALA A 326 -26.79 12.77 19.74
CA ALA A 326 -25.43 12.92 19.23
C ALA A 326 -24.71 11.58 19.06
N ALA A 327 -24.84 10.67 20.02
CA ALA A 327 -24.28 9.32 19.96
C ALA A 327 -24.81 8.50 18.77
N ILE A 328 -26.12 8.54 18.50
CA ILE A 328 -26.72 7.87 17.33
C ILE A 328 -26.10 8.42 16.04
N ASN A 329 -25.98 9.73 15.93
CA ASN A 329 -25.41 10.39 14.76
C ASN A 329 -23.92 10.07 14.58
N LEU A 330 -23.14 9.95 15.65
CA LEU A 330 -21.75 9.49 15.57
C LEU A 330 -21.62 8.03 15.10
N LEU A 331 -22.48 7.14 15.59
CA LEU A 331 -22.52 5.75 15.12
C LEU A 331 -22.88 5.68 13.63
N ARG A 332 -23.84 6.49 13.18
CA ARG A 332 -24.18 6.62 11.75
C ARG A 332 -23.00 7.15 10.94
N ALA A 333 -22.28 8.15 11.43
CA ALA A 333 -21.10 8.68 10.75
C ALA A 333 -20.02 7.60 10.55
N ARG A 334 -19.75 6.79 11.59
CA ARG A 334 -18.79 5.68 11.52
C ARG A 334 -19.25 4.59 10.55
N MET A 335 -20.54 4.26 10.55
CA MET A 335 -21.15 3.37 9.56
C MET A 335 -20.89 3.88 8.15
N PHE A 336 -21.30 5.11 7.83
CA PHE A 336 -21.08 5.73 6.52
C PHE A 336 -19.60 5.79 6.13
N LEU A 337 -18.70 6.05 7.07
CA LEU A 337 -17.25 6.01 6.83
C LEU A 337 -16.74 4.63 6.44
N SER A 338 -17.18 3.58 7.13
CA SER A 338 -16.86 2.20 6.74
C SER A 338 -17.41 1.87 5.35
N ARG A 339 -18.45 2.60 4.91
CA ARG A 339 -19.07 2.52 3.59
C ARG A 339 -18.40 3.34 2.49
N GLY A 340 -17.40 4.16 2.83
CA GLY A 340 -16.87 5.16 1.89
C GLY A 340 -17.84 6.30 1.59
N GLU A 341 -18.97 6.41 2.31
CA GLU A 341 -20.00 7.43 2.13
C GLU A 341 -19.65 8.73 2.89
N GLY A 342 -18.51 9.34 2.56
CA GLY A 342 -17.97 10.49 3.31
C GLY A 342 -18.92 11.69 3.45
N ALA A 343 -19.75 11.97 2.43
CA ALA A 343 -20.73 13.05 2.50
C ALA A 343 -21.87 12.78 3.49
N ALA A 344 -22.34 11.53 3.57
CA ALA A 344 -23.34 11.12 4.55
C ALA A 344 -22.75 11.13 5.97
N ALA A 345 -21.49 10.68 6.11
CA ALA A 345 -20.76 10.77 7.37
C ALA A 345 -20.65 12.23 7.85
N SER A 346 -20.27 13.16 6.96
CA SER A 346 -20.16 14.58 7.29
C SER A 346 -21.47 15.18 7.81
N ARG A 347 -22.59 14.92 7.13
CA ARG A 347 -23.92 15.37 7.60
C ARG A 347 -24.27 14.81 8.97
N ALA A 348 -23.96 13.53 9.21
CA ALA A 348 -24.22 12.91 10.50
C ALA A 348 -23.37 13.54 11.63
N ILE A 349 -22.10 13.88 11.36
CA ILE A 349 -21.26 14.58 12.36
C ILE A 349 -21.79 15.98 12.65
N GLU A 350 -22.19 16.75 11.64
CA GLU A 350 -22.72 18.11 11.87
C GLU A 350 -24.06 18.06 12.64
N ALA A 351 -24.90 17.04 12.40
CA ALA A 351 -26.08 16.78 13.22
C ALA A 351 -25.71 16.44 14.68
N ALA A 352 -24.67 15.64 14.91
CA ALA A 352 -24.15 15.37 16.25
C ALA A 352 -23.59 16.64 16.92
N ALA A 353 -22.91 17.51 16.16
CA ALA A 353 -22.35 18.76 16.64
C ALA A 353 -23.41 19.78 17.05
N THR A 354 -24.58 19.77 16.39
CA THR A 354 -25.71 20.62 16.78
C THR A 354 -26.26 20.22 18.14
N LEU A 355 -26.29 18.91 18.42
CA LEU A 355 -26.79 18.36 19.69
C LEU A 355 -25.75 18.42 20.83
N ALA A 356 -24.47 18.26 20.51
CA ALA A 356 -23.39 18.23 21.49
C ALA A 356 -22.10 18.91 20.98
N PRO A 357 -22.08 20.25 20.83
CA PRO A 357 -20.97 20.98 20.20
C PRO A 357 -19.64 20.89 20.96
N GLY A 358 -19.69 20.66 22.28
CA GLY A 358 -18.51 20.55 23.14
C GLY A 358 -17.98 19.13 23.33
N ALA A 359 -18.57 18.14 22.65
CA ALA A 359 -18.20 16.74 22.80
C ALA A 359 -16.84 16.42 22.15
N ALA A 360 -15.95 15.77 22.90
CA ALA A 360 -14.65 15.33 22.41
C ALA A 360 -14.77 14.37 21.20
N GLU A 361 -15.74 13.46 21.21
CA GLU A 361 -15.95 12.47 20.14
C GLU A 361 -16.46 13.11 18.86
N VAL A 362 -17.30 14.15 18.96
CA VAL A 362 -17.73 14.94 17.80
C VAL A 362 -16.53 15.60 17.14
N ALA A 363 -15.67 16.24 17.94
CA ALA A 363 -14.46 16.86 17.44
C ALA A 363 -13.46 15.86 16.86
N LEU A 364 -13.33 14.67 17.46
CA LEU A 364 -12.51 13.56 16.93
C LEU A 364 -12.97 13.20 15.52
N TRP A 365 -14.24 12.82 15.36
CA TRP A 365 -14.74 12.35 14.08
C TRP A 365 -14.77 13.48 13.04
N ARG A 366 -15.02 14.73 13.45
CA ARG A 366 -14.89 15.90 12.57
C ARG A 366 -13.45 16.06 12.08
N GLY A 367 -12.47 15.93 12.96
CA GLY A 367 -11.05 15.98 12.61
C GLY A 367 -10.65 14.87 11.62
N VAL A 368 -11.17 13.66 11.84
CA VAL A 368 -10.99 12.52 10.93
C VAL A 368 -11.56 12.81 9.53
N LEU A 369 -12.80 13.31 9.44
CA LEU A 369 -13.41 13.66 8.15
C LEU A 369 -12.68 14.78 7.42
N LEU A 370 -12.24 15.81 8.14
CA LEU A 370 -11.49 16.91 7.55
C LEU A 370 -10.14 16.43 7.00
N ALA A 371 -9.42 15.57 7.73
CA ALA A 371 -8.18 14.96 7.27
C ALA A 371 -8.39 14.02 6.07
N ALA A 372 -9.47 13.23 6.07
CA ALA A 372 -9.83 12.40 4.92
C ALA A 372 -10.20 13.25 3.69
N ALA A 373 -10.93 14.35 3.89
CA ALA A 373 -11.34 15.28 2.84
C ALA A 373 -10.16 16.05 2.21
N SER A 374 -8.98 16.07 2.86
CA SER A 374 -7.76 16.68 2.32
C SER A 374 -6.92 15.74 1.44
N GLN A 375 -7.30 14.46 1.34
CA GLN A 375 -6.58 13.44 0.58
C GLN A 375 -6.79 13.46 -0.94
N PRO A 376 -7.95 13.90 -1.49
CA PRO A 376 -8.12 13.97 -2.95
C PRO A 376 -7.03 14.83 -3.61
N LEU A 377 -6.28 14.23 -4.54
CA LEU A 377 -5.15 14.89 -5.19
C LEU A 377 -5.57 16.06 -6.09
N ASN A 378 -6.76 15.98 -6.68
CA ASN A 378 -7.31 17.05 -7.51
C ASN A 378 -7.71 18.30 -6.70
N GLN A 379 -7.58 18.28 -5.38
CA GLN A 379 -7.88 19.44 -4.54
C GLN A 379 -6.71 20.44 -4.54
N PRO A 380 -6.98 21.76 -4.64
CA PRO A 380 -5.95 22.80 -4.50
C PRO A 380 -5.22 22.73 -3.16
N SER A 381 -3.91 22.93 -3.17
CA SER A 381 -3.05 22.79 -1.98
C SER A 381 -3.45 23.71 -0.82
N PRO A 382 -3.84 25.00 -1.03
CA PRO A 382 -4.34 25.85 0.05
C PRO A 382 -5.60 25.29 0.74
N VAL A 383 -6.47 24.63 -0.02
CA VAL A 383 -7.69 23.99 0.54
C VAL A 383 -7.30 22.78 1.37
N ARG A 384 -6.42 21.91 0.85
CA ARG A 384 -5.89 20.76 1.62
C ARG A 384 -5.23 21.21 2.92
N ALA A 385 -4.41 22.27 2.87
CA ALA A 385 -3.76 22.84 4.04
C ALA A 385 -4.76 23.37 5.07
N GLN A 386 -5.80 24.08 4.63
CA GLN A 386 -6.85 24.58 5.50
C GLN A 386 -7.60 23.43 6.19
N LEU A 387 -8.01 22.41 5.43
CA LEU A 387 -8.69 21.23 5.97
C LEU A 387 -7.83 20.51 7.02
N LEU A 388 -6.53 20.33 6.77
CA LEU A 388 -5.61 19.72 7.73
C LEU A 388 -5.37 20.58 8.97
N ASN A 389 -5.32 21.90 8.82
CA ASN A 389 -5.26 22.82 9.95
C ASN A 389 -6.52 22.72 10.83
N ASP A 390 -7.68 22.61 10.19
CA ASP A 390 -8.96 22.47 10.89
C ASP A 390 -9.08 21.11 11.55
N ALA A 391 -8.62 20.05 10.87
CA ALA A 391 -8.49 18.71 11.44
C ALA A 391 -7.58 18.71 12.68
N SER A 392 -6.42 19.36 12.59
CA SER A 392 -5.48 19.51 13.70
C SER A 392 -6.13 20.15 14.91
N ARG A 393 -6.86 21.27 14.73
CA ARG A 393 -7.58 21.96 15.81
C ARG A 393 -8.69 21.09 16.41
N ALA A 394 -9.46 20.40 15.59
CA ALA A 394 -10.53 19.52 16.05
C ALA A 394 -9.97 18.34 16.87
N LEU A 395 -8.86 17.74 16.44
CA LEU A 395 -8.18 16.66 17.18
C LEU A 395 -7.52 17.15 18.48
N ALA A 396 -6.97 18.37 18.50
CA ALA A 396 -6.46 18.98 19.73
C ALA A 396 -7.58 19.19 20.75
N PHE A 397 -8.74 19.69 20.29
CA PHE A 397 -9.92 19.81 21.14
C PHE A 397 -10.42 18.44 21.61
N ALA A 398 -10.46 17.43 20.74
CA ALA A 398 -10.84 16.07 21.12
C ALA A 398 -9.94 15.47 22.22
N ALA A 399 -8.66 15.84 22.25
CA ALA A 399 -7.71 15.37 23.26
C ALA A 399 -7.94 15.97 24.67
N THR A 400 -8.61 17.12 24.76
CA THR A 400 -8.83 17.85 26.03
C THR A 400 -10.30 18.03 26.40
N GLY A 401 -11.20 17.81 25.44
CA GLY A 401 -12.63 18.06 25.57
C GLY A 401 -13.34 17.10 26.52
N ALA A 402 -14.54 17.49 26.92
CA ALA A 402 -15.41 16.63 27.72
C ALA A 402 -15.93 15.47 26.84
N SER A 403 -15.72 14.25 27.30
CA SER A 403 -16.23 13.04 26.64
C SER A 403 -17.76 12.98 26.78
N LEU A 404 -18.44 12.60 25.69
CA LEU A 404 -19.84 12.19 25.72
C LEU A 404 -20.03 10.97 26.60
N LEU A 405 -19.05 10.06 26.53
CA LEU A 405 -19.12 8.76 27.12
C LEU A 405 -18.64 8.84 28.58
N PRO A 406 -19.36 8.25 29.54
CA PRO A 406 -18.99 8.32 30.95
C PRO A 406 -17.58 7.77 31.15
N THR A 407 -16.73 8.52 31.85
CA THR A 407 -15.44 8.01 32.32
C THR A 407 -15.71 6.87 33.29
N ALA A 408 -15.30 5.65 32.93
CA ALA A 408 -15.32 4.53 33.87
C ALA A 408 -14.61 4.96 35.17
N SER A 409 -15.32 4.79 36.30
CA SER A 409 -14.85 5.22 37.62
C SER A 409 -13.43 4.73 37.89
N ALA A 410 -12.56 5.63 38.36
CA ALA A 410 -11.12 5.42 38.53
C ALA A 410 -10.74 4.48 39.71
N ASN A 411 -11.67 3.68 40.24
CA ASN A 411 -11.49 2.94 41.48
C ASN A 411 -10.82 1.57 41.35
N THR A 412 -10.31 1.18 40.18
CA THR A 412 -9.50 -0.04 40.03
C THR A 412 -8.12 0.29 39.48
N LYS A 413 -7.09 -0.02 40.28
CA LYS A 413 -5.64 0.19 40.01
C LYS A 413 -5.09 -0.51 38.74
N THR A 414 -5.92 -1.12 37.90
CA THR A 414 -5.52 -1.92 36.74
C THR A 414 -6.40 -1.61 35.51
N ALA A 415 -6.25 -0.38 34.96
CA ALA A 415 -6.55 0.13 33.59
C ALA A 415 -7.94 -0.09 32.91
N PRO A 416 -8.37 0.77 31.94
CA PRO A 416 -8.02 2.19 31.71
C PRO A 416 -9.22 3.15 31.51
N ARG A 417 -8.90 4.45 31.63
CA ARG A 417 -9.74 5.62 31.36
C ARG A 417 -9.98 5.86 29.85
N VAL A 418 -11.14 6.48 29.60
CA VAL A 418 -11.68 7.14 28.39
C VAL A 418 -12.35 6.20 27.39
N ALA A 419 -13.60 6.50 27.06
CA ALA A 419 -14.44 5.78 26.12
C ALA A 419 -14.29 6.28 24.66
N SER A 420 -13.26 7.09 24.39
CA SER A 420 -12.66 7.24 23.06
C SER A 420 -11.74 6.04 22.82
N PRO A 421 -11.79 5.41 21.64
CA PRO A 421 -10.92 4.26 21.34
C PRO A 421 -9.45 4.66 21.16
N LEU A 422 -9.17 5.97 21.12
CA LEU A 422 -7.84 6.53 21.05
C LEU A 422 -7.50 7.26 22.35
N SER A 423 -6.25 7.08 22.81
CA SER A 423 -5.73 7.82 23.96
C SER A 423 -5.58 9.31 23.64
N ALA A 424 -5.70 10.16 24.67
CA ALA A 424 -5.42 11.60 24.52
C ALA A 424 -3.99 11.90 24.05
N ALA A 425 -3.03 10.99 24.28
CA ALA A 425 -1.69 11.09 23.70
C ALA A 425 -1.72 10.89 22.19
N THR A 426 -2.36 9.82 21.72
CA THR A 426 -2.54 9.52 20.29
C THR A 426 -3.24 10.66 19.55
N LEU A 427 -4.30 11.24 20.13
CA LEU A 427 -5.01 12.37 19.53
C LEU A 427 -4.15 13.63 19.42
N ARG A 428 -3.31 13.91 20.43
CA ARG A 428 -2.33 15.01 20.37
C ARG A 428 -1.29 14.75 19.28
N ASP A 429 -0.77 13.53 19.17
CA ASP A 429 0.19 13.18 18.14
C ASP A 429 -0.40 13.33 16.73
N TRP A 430 -1.65 12.88 16.53
CA TRP A 430 -2.36 13.09 15.28
C TRP A 430 -2.57 14.58 15.00
N SER A 431 -3.02 15.35 15.99
CA SER A 431 -3.19 16.80 15.85
C SER A 431 -1.91 17.51 15.43
N LEU A 432 -0.78 17.20 16.07
CA LEU A 432 0.54 17.77 15.75
C LEU A 432 0.97 17.37 14.33
N GLN A 433 0.79 16.12 13.94
CA GLN A 433 1.11 15.65 12.61
C GLN A 433 0.26 16.35 11.54
N MET A 434 -1.06 16.46 11.72
CA MET A 434 -1.93 17.21 10.79
C MET A 434 -1.52 18.68 10.67
N GLY A 435 -1.16 19.31 11.80
CA GLY A 435 -0.64 20.68 11.83
C GLY A 435 0.64 20.82 11.01
N ARG A 436 1.57 19.87 11.14
CA ARG A 436 2.81 19.84 10.35
C ARG A 436 2.53 19.66 8.86
N ILE A 437 1.69 18.70 8.47
CA ILE A 437 1.34 18.45 7.06
C ILE A 437 0.66 19.70 6.47
N SER A 438 -0.23 20.34 7.22
CA SER A 438 -0.84 21.62 6.83
C SER A 438 0.21 22.67 6.49
N GLN A 439 1.23 22.87 7.34
CA GLN A 439 2.29 23.85 7.06
C GLN A 439 3.07 23.49 5.78
N ILE A 440 3.32 22.21 5.53
CA ILE A 440 3.96 21.76 4.29
C ILE A 440 3.08 22.09 3.07
N PHE A 441 1.79 21.78 3.13
CA PHE A 441 0.86 22.03 2.02
C PHE A 441 0.63 23.52 1.73
N ARG A 442 0.81 24.41 2.72
CA ARG A 442 0.79 25.88 2.49
C ARG A 442 1.92 26.36 1.59
N LEU A 443 3.03 25.63 1.55
CA LEU A 443 4.18 25.95 0.71
C LEU A 443 4.03 25.41 -0.71
N GLU A 444 3.04 24.55 -0.97
CA GLU A 444 2.85 23.92 -2.27
C GLU A 444 2.24 24.87 -3.30
N PRO A 445 2.54 24.65 -4.60
CA PRO A 445 1.91 25.42 -5.65
C PRO A 445 0.37 25.25 -5.64
N PRO A 446 -0.40 26.32 -5.85
CA PRO A 446 -1.85 26.30 -5.62
C PRO A 446 -2.68 25.75 -6.78
N ARG A 447 -2.18 25.81 -8.03
CA ARG A 447 -2.92 25.27 -9.17
C ARG A 447 -2.70 23.77 -9.26
N VAL A 448 -3.73 23.07 -9.69
CA VAL A 448 -3.75 21.62 -9.84
C VAL A 448 -4.27 21.27 -11.23
N GLN A 449 -3.57 20.38 -11.93
CA GLN A 449 -3.99 19.83 -13.21
C GLN A 449 -3.77 18.33 -13.19
N GLN A 450 -4.81 17.56 -13.49
CA GLN A 450 -4.75 16.11 -13.51
C GLN A 450 -4.63 15.59 -14.95
N PHE A 451 -3.76 14.61 -15.15
CA PHE A 451 -3.54 13.91 -16.41
C PHE A 451 -3.81 12.42 -16.22
N GLY A 452 -4.59 11.81 -17.11
CA GLY A 452 -5.03 10.42 -16.96
C GLY A 452 -6.29 10.27 -16.09
N THR A 453 -6.63 9.04 -15.73
CA THR A 453 -7.83 8.69 -14.96
C THR A 453 -7.52 7.71 -13.84
N GLY A 454 -8.38 7.69 -12.82
CA GLY A 454 -8.25 6.75 -11.70
C GLY A 454 -6.94 6.91 -10.92
N ASP A 455 -6.42 5.79 -10.44
CA ASP A 455 -5.22 5.75 -9.61
C ASP A 455 -3.90 5.96 -10.38
N ALA A 456 -3.92 5.74 -11.70
CA ALA A 456 -2.80 6.00 -12.60
C ALA A 456 -2.68 7.47 -13.02
N ALA A 457 -3.57 8.33 -12.53
CA ALA A 457 -3.54 9.74 -12.88
C ALA A 457 -2.35 10.46 -12.23
N ILE A 458 -1.67 11.28 -13.02
CA ILE A 458 -0.58 12.15 -12.57
C ILE A 458 -1.14 13.54 -12.29
N THR A 459 -0.91 14.05 -11.10
CA THR A 459 -1.35 15.38 -10.67
C THR A 459 -0.18 16.37 -10.73
N VAL A 460 -0.28 17.40 -11.57
CA VAL A 460 0.71 18.47 -11.67
C VAL A 460 0.25 19.67 -10.84
N ARG A 461 1.13 20.15 -9.95
CA ARG A 461 0.96 21.37 -9.17
C ARG A 461 1.97 22.42 -9.59
N ALA A 462 1.47 23.62 -9.90
CA ALA A 462 2.32 24.76 -10.28
C ALA A 462 1.71 26.11 -9.85
N PHE A 463 2.51 27.17 -9.95
CA PHE A 463 2.04 28.53 -9.70
C PHE A 463 1.34 29.11 -10.94
N PRO A 464 0.40 30.07 -10.76
CA PRO A 464 -0.20 30.79 -11.88
C PRO A 464 0.88 31.40 -12.80
N ASN A 465 0.65 31.30 -14.11
CA ASN A 465 1.52 31.87 -15.16
C ASN A 465 2.95 31.31 -15.17
N ASP A 466 3.18 30.12 -14.60
CA ASP A 466 4.49 29.47 -14.71
C ASP A 466 4.74 29.00 -16.14
N ALA A 467 5.62 29.72 -16.86
CA ALA A 467 6.00 29.37 -18.22
C ALA A 467 6.64 27.96 -18.33
N ALA A 468 7.15 27.39 -17.23
CA ALA A 468 7.67 26.02 -17.20
C ALA A 468 6.60 24.95 -17.44
N LEU A 469 5.33 25.25 -17.20
CA LEU A 469 4.24 24.33 -17.51
C LEU A 469 4.25 23.94 -18.99
N SER A 470 4.54 24.89 -19.88
CA SER A 470 4.58 24.61 -21.33
C SER A 470 5.59 23.53 -21.74
N SER A 471 6.66 23.33 -20.96
CA SER A 471 7.66 22.27 -21.22
C SER A 471 7.40 20.98 -20.45
N VAL A 472 6.74 21.04 -19.29
CA VAL A 472 6.46 19.87 -18.45
C VAL A 472 5.18 19.15 -18.87
N LEU A 473 4.10 19.87 -19.18
CA LEU A 473 2.80 19.27 -19.47
C LEU A 473 2.83 18.28 -20.65
N PRO A 474 3.55 18.55 -21.77
CA PRO A 474 3.67 17.56 -22.84
C PRO A 474 4.35 16.26 -22.42
N ALA A 475 5.38 16.34 -21.54
CA ALA A 475 6.07 15.18 -21.01
C ALA A 475 5.16 14.37 -20.07
N VAL A 476 4.41 15.05 -19.19
CA VAL A 476 3.43 14.40 -18.31
C VAL A 476 2.34 13.70 -19.10
N ALA A 477 1.79 14.38 -20.13
CA ALA A 477 0.83 13.77 -21.04
C ALA A 477 1.44 12.63 -21.88
N ALA A 478 2.76 12.61 -22.07
CA ALA A 478 3.45 11.48 -22.70
C ALA A 478 3.58 10.30 -21.72
N PHE A 479 3.85 10.52 -20.43
CA PHE A 479 3.90 9.43 -19.44
C PHE A 479 2.60 8.67 -19.31
N THR A 480 1.48 9.40 -19.22
CA THR A 480 0.15 8.80 -19.10
C THR A 480 -0.26 8.02 -20.35
N ARG A 481 0.42 8.24 -21.48
CA ARG A 481 0.27 7.50 -22.73
C ARG A 481 1.42 6.52 -23.00
N SER A 482 2.44 6.52 -22.14
CA SER A 482 3.70 5.83 -22.43
C SER A 482 3.49 4.32 -22.38
N ARG A 483 4.21 3.62 -23.26
CA ARG A 483 4.14 2.16 -23.39
C ARG A 483 5.02 1.41 -22.40
N THR A 484 5.53 2.08 -21.37
CA THR A 484 6.31 1.42 -20.30
C THR A 484 5.46 0.33 -19.63
N GLY A 485 4.14 0.41 -19.78
CA GLY A 485 3.19 -0.62 -19.37
C GLY A 485 2.81 -0.55 -17.90
N TRP A 486 3.26 0.50 -17.19
CA TRP A 486 3.05 0.67 -15.77
C TRP A 486 3.07 2.14 -15.35
N SER A 487 2.33 2.47 -14.29
CA SER A 487 2.16 3.83 -13.76
C SER A 487 2.37 3.86 -12.25
N GLY A 488 2.80 4.97 -11.67
CA GLY A 488 2.75 5.16 -10.22
C GLY A 488 1.31 5.31 -9.75
N ASP A 489 1.04 4.99 -8.47
CA ASP A 489 -0.26 5.32 -7.88
C ASP A 489 -0.22 6.72 -7.31
N ARG A 490 -1.20 7.56 -7.70
CA ARG A 490 -1.38 8.90 -7.12
C ARG A 490 -0.12 9.77 -7.20
N GLU A 491 0.56 9.74 -8.35
CA GLU A 491 1.78 10.52 -8.56
C GLU A 491 1.49 12.04 -8.55
N GLU A 492 2.28 12.80 -7.79
CA GLU A 492 2.20 14.27 -7.75
C GLU A 492 3.50 14.90 -8.25
N ILE A 493 3.41 15.86 -9.17
CA ILE A 493 4.55 16.63 -9.68
C ILE A 493 4.40 18.08 -9.22
N LEU A 494 5.32 18.54 -8.36
CA LEU A 494 5.34 19.87 -7.80
C LEU A 494 6.45 20.70 -8.44
N ILE A 495 6.06 21.78 -9.11
CA ILE A 495 6.98 22.68 -9.81
C ILE A 495 7.06 24.01 -9.07
N PHE A 496 8.28 24.34 -8.63
CA PHE A 496 8.56 25.56 -7.87
C PHE A 496 9.26 26.61 -8.75
N PRO A 497 8.80 27.88 -8.76
CA PRO A 497 9.28 28.89 -9.69
C PRO A 497 10.68 29.40 -9.34
N THR A 498 11.11 29.25 -8.08
CA THR A 498 12.39 29.78 -7.56
C THR A 498 13.14 28.74 -6.74
N THR A 499 14.47 28.80 -6.72
CA THR A 499 15.31 27.96 -5.85
C THR A 499 14.96 28.14 -4.38
N ALA A 500 14.63 29.36 -3.95
CA ALA A 500 14.27 29.66 -2.56
C ALA A 500 12.98 28.93 -2.13
N SER A 501 11.92 28.98 -2.94
CA SER A 501 10.65 28.29 -2.64
C SER A 501 10.82 26.76 -2.64
N PHE A 502 11.53 26.23 -3.63
CA PHE A 502 11.90 24.81 -3.70
C PHE A 502 12.69 24.36 -2.46
N THR A 503 13.75 25.07 -2.09
CA THR A 503 14.61 24.72 -0.94
C THR A 503 13.85 24.83 0.38
N THR A 504 12.97 25.82 0.51
CA THR A 504 12.10 25.98 1.70
C THR A 504 11.18 24.79 1.85
N TYR A 505 10.52 24.37 0.76
CA TYR A 505 9.65 23.21 0.76
C TYR A 505 10.41 21.92 1.08
N ARG A 506 11.59 21.71 0.47
CA ARG A 506 12.45 20.56 0.76
C ARG A 506 12.87 20.48 2.22
N ARG A 507 13.22 21.62 2.82
CA ARG A 507 13.54 21.69 4.25
C ARG A 507 12.33 21.33 5.11
N ALA A 508 11.13 21.77 4.73
CA ALA A 508 9.89 21.41 5.42
C ALA A 508 9.60 19.89 5.34
N LEU A 509 9.95 19.25 4.21
CA LEU A 509 9.94 17.80 4.05
C LEU A 509 11.07 17.08 4.82
N GLY A 510 12.01 17.82 5.42
CA GLY A 510 13.16 17.24 6.12
C GLY A 510 14.25 16.68 5.20
N LEU A 511 14.22 17.04 3.90
CA LEU A 511 15.24 16.64 2.94
C LEU A 511 16.50 17.48 3.16
N GLY A 512 17.61 16.82 3.53
CA GLY A 512 18.88 17.47 3.81
C GLY A 512 19.70 17.75 2.54
N ASN A 513 19.95 16.72 1.74
CA ASN A 513 20.68 16.78 0.48
C ASN A 513 19.78 16.35 -0.68
N ALA A 514 20.08 16.78 -1.91
CA ALA A 514 19.37 16.24 -3.09
C ALA A 514 19.65 14.75 -3.21
N VAL A 515 18.58 13.97 -3.26
CA VAL A 515 18.60 12.51 -3.33
C VAL A 515 18.85 12.06 -4.76
N VAL A 516 18.31 12.78 -5.74
CA VAL A 516 18.50 12.48 -7.16
C VAL A 516 19.48 13.48 -7.77
N ARG A 517 20.68 13.01 -8.13
CA ARG A 517 21.62 13.81 -8.92
C ARG A 517 21.13 13.87 -10.36
N VAL A 518 20.58 15.01 -10.75
CA VAL A 518 20.13 15.29 -12.11
C VAL A 518 21.23 15.99 -12.92
N PRO A 519 21.33 15.78 -14.25
CA PRO A 519 22.37 16.38 -15.08
C PRO A 519 22.36 17.91 -15.03
N ASN A 520 23.52 18.53 -15.28
CA ASN A 520 23.66 19.97 -15.54
C ASN A 520 23.17 20.90 -14.42
N GLY A 521 23.25 20.47 -13.16
CA GLY A 521 22.86 21.28 -12.00
C GLY A 521 21.35 21.50 -11.83
N ALA A 522 20.53 20.80 -12.64
CA ALA A 522 19.09 20.68 -12.38
C ALA A 522 18.87 20.07 -10.99
N ILE A 523 17.86 20.55 -10.27
CA ILE A 523 17.55 20.08 -8.92
C ILE A 523 16.10 19.61 -8.87
N GLY A 524 15.93 18.32 -8.61
CA GLY A 524 14.66 17.69 -8.29
C GLY A 524 14.91 16.54 -7.32
N ASP A 525 13.89 16.23 -6.53
CA ASP A 525 13.88 15.14 -5.57
C ASP A 525 12.60 14.33 -5.75
N VAL A 526 12.63 13.10 -5.23
CA VAL A 526 11.45 12.25 -5.08
C VAL A 526 11.22 12.00 -3.60
N VAL A 527 9.97 12.15 -3.15
CA VAL A 527 9.52 11.82 -1.79
C VAL A 527 8.25 11.00 -1.91
N GLY A 528 8.31 9.72 -1.55
CA GLY A 528 7.21 8.78 -1.81
C GLY A 528 6.80 8.80 -3.29
N GLN A 529 5.55 9.15 -3.56
CA GLN A 529 4.97 9.28 -4.92
C GLN A 529 5.05 10.71 -5.48
N ARG A 530 5.90 11.57 -4.92
CA ARG A 530 5.93 13.00 -5.22
C ARG A 530 7.25 13.38 -5.89
N ILE A 531 7.17 13.90 -7.12
CA ILE A 531 8.27 14.59 -7.77
C ILE A 531 8.24 16.04 -7.31
N VAL A 532 9.34 16.49 -6.72
CA VAL A 532 9.51 17.88 -6.31
C VAL A 532 10.65 18.45 -7.14
N MET A 533 10.38 19.47 -7.94
CA MET A 533 11.41 20.06 -8.80
C MET A 533 11.36 21.57 -8.83
N GLN A 534 12.54 22.16 -8.97
CA GLN A 534 12.64 23.56 -9.37
C GLN A 534 12.32 23.68 -10.86
N ARG A 535 11.67 24.79 -11.23
CA ARG A 535 11.62 25.27 -12.60
C ARG A 535 13.01 25.23 -13.23
N LEU A 536 13.11 24.49 -14.32
CA LEU A 536 14.34 24.43 -15.11
C LEU A 536 14.43 25.67 -16.01
N PRO A 537 15.60 26.33 -16.06
CA PRO A 537 15.80 27.41 -17.01
C PRO A 537 15.61 26.86 -18.43
N LEU A 538 14.94 27.63 -19.28
CA LEU A 538 14.92 27.36 -20.72
C LEU A 538 16.33 27.56 -21.25
N GLN A 539 17.15 26.51 -21.20
CA GLN A 539 18.44 26.55 -21.86
C GLN A 539 18.20 26.58 -23.38
N ARG A 540 18.98 27.40 -24.04
CA ARG A 540 19.04 27.49 -25.50
C ARG A 540 20.40 26.93 -25.86
N VAL A 541 20.44 25.72 -26.42
CA VAL A 541 21.70 25.16 -26.91
C VAL A 541 21.86 25.58 -28.36
N LEU A 542 22.98 26.24 -28.64
CA LEU A 542 23.43 26.50 -29.98
C LEU A 542 24.00 25.20 -30.53
N ARG A 543 23.29 24.55 -31.46
CA ARG A 543 23.83 23.40 -32.20
C ARG A 543 24.31 23.88 -33.57
N PRO A 544 25.52 23.50 -34.02
CA PRO A 544 25.92 23.69 -35.41
C PRO A 544 24.89 23.00 -36.32
N ASN A 545 24.39 23.70 -37.32
CA ASN A 545 23.52 23.12 -38.32
C ASN A 545 24.40 22.38 -39.34
N PRO A 546 24.36 21.04 -39.39
CA PRO A 546 25.22 20.27 -40.27
C PRO A 546 24.95 20.55 -41.76
N ARG A 547 23.79 21.12 -42.12
CA ARG A 547 23.46 21.47 -43.51
C ARG A 547 23.87 22.88 -43.93
N THR A 548 24.01 23.82 -43.00
CA THR A 548 24.22 25.24 -43.35
C THR A 548 25.45 25.87 -42.71
N GLY A 549 26.21 25.14 -41.87
CA GLY A 549 27.37 25.67 -41.16
C GLY A 549 27.07 26.71 -40.06
N GLY A 550 25.88 27.32 -40.07
CA GLY A 550 25.42 28.27 -39.07
C GLY A 550 24.96 27.62 -37.76
N THR A 551 24.89 28.40 -36.68
CA THR A 551 24.39 27.96 -35.38
C THR A 551 22.86 28.03 -35.34
N ARG A 552 22.21 26.88 -35.14
CA ARG A 552 20.77 26.83 -34.85
C ARG A 552 20.57 26.90 -33.35
N VAL A 553 19.80 27.88 -32.90
CA VAL A 553 19.24 27.86 -31.54
C VAL A 553 18.21 26.74 -31.49
N VAL A 554 18.56 25.62 -30.84
CA VAL A 554 17.61 24.56 -30.55
C VAL A 554 17.13 24.77 -29.11
N PRO A 555 15.84 25.03 -28.88
CA PRO A 555 15.31 25.03 -27.53
C PRO A 555 15.56 23.64 -26.93
N THR A 556 16.24 23.56 -25.79
CA THR A 556 16.38 22.28 -25.06
C THR A 556 15.14 21.99 -24.24
N SER A 557 13.96 21.99 -24.87
CA SER A 557 12.75 21.41 -24.28
C SER A 557 12.98 19.96 -23.83
N GLY A 558 13.97 19.28 -24.42
CA GLY A 558 14.42 17.95 -24.02
C GLY A 558 15.02 17.87 -22.61
N LEU A 559 15.62 18.92 -22.04
CA LEU A 559 16.25 18.82 -20.71
C LEU A 559 15.21 18.67 -19.60
N ALA A 560 14.13 19.44 -19.63
CA ALA A 560 13.07 19.34 -18.64
C ALA A 560 12.35 17.99 -18.70
N SER A 561 12.05 17.54 -19.92
CA SER A 561 11.46 16.22 -20.15
C SER A 561 12.39 15.10 -19.69
N THR A 562 13.71 15.22 -19.89
CA THR A 562 14.70 14.21 -19.46
C THR A 562 14.86 14.18 -17.94
N VAL A 563 14.93 15.34 -17.29
CA VAL A 563 14.97 15.44 -15.82
C VAL A 563 13.71 14.81 -15.24
N LEU A 564 12.54 15.17 -15.77
CA LEU A 564 11.28 14.65 -15.32
C LEU A 564 11.16 13.14 -15.55
N ALA A 565 11.63 12.62 -16.69
CA ALA A 565 11.65 11.19 -16.99
C ALA A 565 12.44 10.39 -15.95
N ARG A 566 13.60 10.91 -15.54
CA ARG A 566 14.43 10.29 -14.51
C ARG A 566 13.72 10.33 -13.15
N LEU A 567 13.19 11.49 -12.75
CA LEU A 567 12.45 11.61 -11.49
C LEU A 567 11.20 10.71 -11.47
N HIS A 568 10.49 10.58 -12.60
CA HIS A 568 9.38 9.66 -12.77
C HIS A 568 9.83 8.20 -12.61
N THR A 569 10.96 7.83 -13.21
CA THR A 569 11.54 6.49 -13.03
C THR A 569 11.85 6.23 -11.55
N GLU A 570 12.39 7.20 -10.82
CA GLU A 570 12.62 7.07 -9.38
C GLU A 570 11.32 6.88 -8.58
N VAL A 571 10.26 7.60 -8.91
CA VAL A 571 8.92 7.37 -8.33
C VAL A 571 8.48 5.92 -8.56
N LEU A 572 8.58 5.44 -9.80
CA LEU A 572 8.21 4.07 -10.15
C LEU A 572 9.07 3.03 -9.42
N LEU A 573 10.36 3.28 -9.24
CA LEU A 573 11.23 2.37 -8.50
C LEU A 573 10.94 2.39 -6.99
N ASN A 574 10.64 3.56 -6.42
CA ASN A 574 10.28 3.71 -5.01
C ASN A 574 9.02 2.93 -4.64
N VAL A 575 8.05 2.84 -5.56
CA VAL A 575 6.85 2.00 -5.40
C VAL A 575 7.19 0.56 -4.99
N PHE A 576 8.34 0.02 -5.42
CA PHE A 576 8.76 -1.35 -5.13
C PHE A 576 9.90 -1.43 -4.12
N GLY A 577 10.71 -0.38 -3.99
CA GLY A 577 12.05 -0.44 -3.41
C GLY A 577 12.21 -0.08 -1.94
N GLU A 578 11.19 0.47 -1.25
CA GLU A 578 11.32 1.05 0.12
C GLU A 578 12.00 0.10 1.13
N GLY A 579 13.34 0.08 1.24
CA GLY A 579 14.08 -0.83 2.13
C GLY A 579 14.36 -2.25 1.60
N GLY A 580 14.10 -2.52 0.32
CA GLY A 580 14.37 -3.81 -0.35
C GLY A 580 15.79 -3.97 -0.90
N THR A 581 16.01 -5.01 -1.74
CA THR A 581 17.24 -5.13 -2.53
C THR A 581 17.34 -3.96 -3.50
N ARG A 582 18.49 -3.28 -3.50
CA ARG A 582 18.71 -2.16 -4.42
C ARG A 582 18.63 -2.64 -5.87
N VAL A 583 17.88 -1.90 -6.68
CA VAL A 583 17.81 -2.12 -8.12
C VAL A 583 19.21 -1.96 -8.73
N PRO A 584 19.70 -2.94 -9.52
CA PRO A 584 21.00 -2.83 -10.17
C PRO A 584 21.12 -1.58 -11.04
N VAL A 585 22.31 -0.98 -11.08
CA VAL A 585 22.56 0.29 -11.77
C VAL A 585 22.20 0.22 -13.27
N TRP A 586 22.45 -0.91 -13.93
CA TRP A 586 22.09 -1.09 -15.34
C TRP A 586 20.56 -1.10 -15.54
N LEU A 587 19.81 -1.71 -14.62
CA LEU A 587 18.35 -1.80 -14.76
C LEU A 587 17.73 -0.44 -14.50
N ARG A 588 18.14 0.23 -13.41
CA ARG A 588 17.72 1.60 -13.09
C ARG A 588 18.03 2.57 -14.23
N SER A 589 19.29 2.60 -14.68
CA SER A 589 19.70 3.50 -15.77
C SER A 589 19.05 3.14 -17.10
N GLY A 590 18.82 1.87 -17.38
CA GLY A 590 18.12 1.45 -18.58
C GLY A 590 16.65 1.88 -18.58
N LEU A 591 15.97 1.78 -17.42
CA LEU A 591 14.60 2.28 -17.24
C LEU A 591 14.51 3.79 -17.41
N ASP A 592 15.45 4.55 -16.84
CA ASP A 592 15.52 6.00 -17.04
C ASP A 592 15.49 6.35 -18.54
N ASN A 593 16.35 5.70 -19.32
CA ASN A 593 16.47 5.95 -20.74
C ASN A 593 15.27 5.41 -21.54
N ALA A 594 14.67 4.30 -21.11
CA ALA A 594 13.44 3.78 -21.72
C ALA A 594 12.27 4.77 -21.55
N VAL A 595 12.13 5.38 -20.37
CA VAL A 595 11.14 6.43 -20.11
C VAL A 595 11.41 7.67 -20.96
N VAL A 596 12.66 8.14 -21.04
CA VAL A 596 13.03 9.28 -21.90
C VAL A 596 12.72 8.98 -23.37
N ALA A 597 13.04 7.78 -23.85
CA ALA A 597 12.71 7.36 -25.20
C ALA A 597 11.19 7.32 -25.45
N GLY A 598 10.41 6.86 -24.48
CA GLY A 598 8.95 6.89 -24.54
C GLY A 598 8.37 8.30 -24.73
N ILE A 599 8.95 9.31 -24.07
CA ILE A 599 8.52 10.71 -24.22
C ILE A 599 8.95 11.29 -25.57
N THR A 600 10.18 10.96 -26.01
CA THR A 600 10.79 11.54 -27.21
C THR A 600 10.44 10.80 -28.49
N GLY A 601 9.57 9.77 -28.43
CA GLY A 601 9.18 8.99 -29.61
C GLY A 601 10.26 8.03 -30.13
N GLY A 602 11.17 7.57 -29.27
CA GLY A 602 12.18 6.55 -29.61
C GLY A 602 13.44 7.08 -30.30
N ILE A 603 13.56 8.41 -30.51
CA ILE A 603 14.68 9.05 -31.21
C ILE A 603 16.04 8.64 -30.61
N LEU A 604 16.13 8.52 -29.28
CA LEU A 604 17.36 8.11 -28.58
C LEU A 604 17.86 6.70 -28.94
N PHE A 605 16.98 5.77 -29.29
CA PHE A 605 17.38 4.41 -29.65
C PHE A 605 17.76 4.32 -31.13
N ALA A 606 16.98 4.96 -32.01
CA ALA A 606 17.23 4.96 -33.44
C ALA A 606 18.61 5.55 -33.79
N ASP A 607 19.01 6.62 -33.10
CA ASP A 607 20.29 7.30 -33.36
C ASP A 607 21.53 6.49 -32.93
N ASN A 608 21.38 5.49 -32.05
CA ASN A 608 22.51 4.76 -31.44
C ASN A 608 22.62 3.29 -31.87
N GLU A 609 21.68 2.78 -32.66
CA GLU A 609 21.61 1.35 -33.02
C GLU A 609 22.85 0.88 -33.79
N SER A 610 23.32 1.65 -34.78
CA SER A 610 24.53 1.33 -35.57
C SER A 610 25.80 1.30 -34.72
N SER A 611 25.90 2.19 -33.73
CA SER A 611 27.02 2.22 -32.79
C SER A 611 27.00 1.00 -31.85
N LEU A 612 25.80 0.59 -31.39
CA LEU A 612 25.64 -0.61 -30.58
C LEU A 612 26.00 -1.88 -31.35
N GLN A 613 25.63 -1.98 -32.64
CA GLN A 613 25.99 -3.10 -33.50
C GLN A 613 27.51 -3.19 -33.70
N SER A 614 28.17 -2.06 -33.98
CA SER A 614 29.63 -2.00 -34.11
C SER A 614 30.35 -2.43 -32.81
N LEU A 615 29.84 -2.00 -31.65
CA LEU A 615 30.36 -2.44 -30.35
C LEU A 615 30.13 -3.94 -30.10
N ALA A 616 28.99 -4.49 -30.55
CA ALA A 616 28.71 -5.92 -30.46
C ALA A 616 29.68 -6.74 -31.31
N ALA A 617 29.88 -6.36 -32.57
CA ALA A 617 30.78 -7.04 -33.50
C ALA A 617 32.24 -7.09 -33.02
N THR A 618 32.66 -6.09 -32.24
CA THR A 618 34.02 -6.00 -31.69
C THR A 618 34.16 -6.61 -30.28
N GLY A 619 33.08 -7.20 -29.72
CA GLY A 619 33.08 -7.73 -28.36
C GLY A 619 33.19 -6.65 -27.27
N ALA A 620 32.95 -5.38 -27.61
CA ALA A 620 33.09 -4.23 -26.73
C ALA A 620 31.84 -3.93 -25.87
N LEU A 621 30.87 -4.87 -25.82
CA LEU A 621 29.70 -4.76 -24.95
C LEU A 621 30.09 -4.99 -23.49
N LEU A 622 29.64 -4.08 -22.63
CA LEU A 622 29.96 -4.04 -21.21
C LEU A 622 29.24 -5.16 -20.45
N THR A 623 29.87 -5.61 -19.37
CA THR A 623 29.27 -6.45 -18.32
C THR A 623 28.44 -5.60 -17.36
N PRO A 624 27.53 -6.19 -16.56
CA PRO A 624 26.76 -5.44 -15.56
C PRO A 624 27.66 -4.61 -14.62
N ALA A 625 28.75 -5.21 -14.13
CA ALA A 625 29.72 -4.55 -13.28
C ALA A 625 30.43 -3.37 -13.98
N GLN A 626 30.79 -3.51 -15.26
CA GLN A 626 31.39 -2.44 -16.04
C GLN A 626 30.41 -1.30 -16.33
N ILE A 627 29.14 -1.60 -16.60
CA ILE A 627 28.07 -0.58 -16.73
C ILE A 627 27.97 0.22 -15.43
N ALA A 628 27.86 -0.46 -14.29
CA ALA A 628 27.77 0.18 -12.98
C ALA A 628 29.00 1.05 -12.68
N ALA A 629 30.21 0.52 -12.92
CA ALA A 629 31.46 1.24 -12.70
C ALA A 629 31.57 2.50 -13.55
N ARG A 630 31.23 2.43 -14.84
CA ARG A 630 31.28 3.59 -15.75
C ARG A 630 30.21 4.64 -15.44
N ILE A 631 29.00 4.23 -15.09
CA ILE A 631 27.95 5.17 -14.67
C ILE A 631 28.36 5.90 -13.38
N GLY A 632 29.06 5.22 -12.47
CA GLY A 632 29.60 5.81 -11.23
C GLY A 632 30.65 6.90 -11.46
N GLN A 633 31.28 6.97 -12.64
CA GLN A 633 32.31 7.96 -12.98
C GLN A 633 31.75 9.32 -13.42
N GLY A 634 30.42 9.53 -13.42
CA GLY A 634 29.80 10.82 -13.72
C GLY A 634 29.43 11.00 -15.20
N ASP A 635 29.57 12.21 -15.75
CA ASP A 635 29.19 12.55 -17.14
C ASP A 635 30.35 12.39 -18.14
N SER A 636 31.13 11.32 -17.99
CA SER A 636 32.16 10.96 -18.97
C SER A 636 31.55 10.34 -20.24
N GLU A 637 32.30 10.35 -21.34
CA GLU A 637 31.93 9.63 -22.58
C GLU A 637 31.67 8.14 -22.29
N GLY A 638 32.51 7.53 -21.45
CA GLY A 638 32.32 6.14 -21.00
C GLY A 638 31.00 5.90 -20.27
N ALA A 639 30.53 6.87 -19.49
CA ALA A 639 29.23 6.80 -18.83
C ALA A 639 28.06 6.92 -19.81
N GLN A 640 28.18 7.73 -20.85
CA GLN A 640 27.16 7.80 -21.92
C GLN A 640 27.05 6.47 -22.65
N VAL A 641 28.18 5.85 -23.03
CA VAL A 641 28.19 4.51 -23.64
C VAL A 641 27.52 3.48 -22.71
N ALA A 642 27.83 3.51 -21.41
CA ALA A 642 27.22 2.61 -20.44
C ALA A 642 25.70 2.82 -20.30
N ARG A 643 25.21 4.07 -20.31
CA ARG A 643 23.77 4.40 -20.27
C ARG A 643 23.05 3.90 -21.53
N VAL A 644 23.64 4.08 -22.72
CA VAL A 644 23.07 3.59 -23.98
C VAL A 644 22.99 2.06 -24.01
N GLN A 645 24.03 1.37 -23.54
CA GLN A 645 24.01 -0.09 -23.44
C GLN A 645 22.99 -0.59 -22.40
N ALA A 646 22.89 0.08 -21.24
CA ALA A 646 21.87 -0.21 -20.23
C ALA A 646 20.44 -0.05 -20.79
N ALA A 647 20.21 1.04 -21.54
CA ALA A 647 18.94 1.29 -22.21
C ALA A 647 18.62 0.19 -23.23
N SER A 648 19.60 -0.20 -24.05
CA SER A 648 19.48 -1.27 -25.04
C SER A 648 19.15 -2.64 -24.41
N LEU A 649 19.76 -2.93 -23.25
CA LEU A 649 19.49 -4.15 -22.49
C LEU A 649 18.08 -4.15 -21.90
N VAL A 650 17.63 -3.04 -21.31
CA VAL A 650 16.25 -2.93 -20.79
C VAL A 650 15.23 -2.97 -21.92
N ALA A 651 15.51 -2.34 -23.07
CA ALA A 651 14.68 -2.47 -24.25
C ALA A 651 14.58 -3.93 -24.74
N PHE A 652 15.67 -4.69 -24.70
CA PHE A 652 15.65 -6.13 -24.94
C PHE A 652 14.82 -6.88 -23.90
N PHE A 653 14.93 -6.54 -22.61
CA PHE A 653 14.12 -7.13 -21.55
C PHE A 653 12.62 -6.94 -21.85
N TYR A 654 12.19 -5.70 -22.12
CA TYR A 654 10.82 -5.40 -22.52
C TYR A 654 10.41 -6.13 -23.80
N ALA A 655 11.25 -6.16 -24.83
CA ALA A 655 10.90 -6.78 -26.11
C ALA A 655 10.75 -8.31 -25.99
N ARG A 656 11.62 -8.96 -25.21
CA ARG A 656 11.68 -10.42 -25.11
C ARG A 656 10.72 -10.98 -24.06
N TYR A 657 10.64 -10.34 -22.90
CA TYR A 657 9.90 -10.84 -21.75
C TYR A 657 8.73 -9.92 -21.36
N GLY A 658 8.59 -8.75 -21.98
CA GLY A 658 7.46 -7.85 -21.77
C GLY A 658 7.50 -7.06 -20.46
N ALA A 659 6.55 -6.11 -20.32
CA ALA A 659 6.49 -5.19 -19.18
C ALA A 659 6.20 -5.92 -17.87
N GLY A 660 5.32 -6.92 -17.89
CA GLY A 660 4.95 -7.66 -16.68
C GLY A 660 6.15 -8.33 -16.00
N ALA A 661 7.06 -8.93 -16.78
CA ALA A 661 8.29 -9.53 -16.27
C ALA A 661 9.25 -8.50 -15.66
N VAL A 662 9.36 -7.31 -16.24
CA VAL A 662 10.20 -6.22 -15.70
C VAL A 662 9.66 -5.77 -14.35
N VAL A 663 8.36 -5.49 -14.26
CA VAL A 663 7.74 -5.04 -13.01
C VAL A 663 7.81 -6.12 -11.93
N GLU A 664 7.54 -7.38 -12.27
CA GLU A 664 7.66 -8.48 -11.31
C GLU A 664 9.08 -8.66 -10.79
N THR A 665 10.08 -8.48 -11.66
CA THR A 665 11.50 -8.50 -11.23
C THR A 665 11.75 -7.44 -10.17
N LEU A 666 11.19 -6.24 -10.35
CA LEU A 666 11.34 -5.14 -9.39
C LEU A 666 10.55 -5.38 -8.09
N GLN A 667 9.34 -5.94 -8.17
CA GLN A 667 8.58 -6.36 -6.98
C GLN A 667 9.37 -7.37 -6.14
N ARG A 668 10.00 -8.36 -6.80
CA ARG A 668 10.83 -9.39 -6.16
C ARG A 668 12.09 -8.83 -5.52
N LEU A 669 12.80 -7.94 -6.23
CA LEU A 669 13.93 -7.19 -5.66
C LEU A 669 13.49 -6.37 -4.44
N GLY A 670 12.35 -5.68 -4.56
CA GLY A 670 11.72 -4.98 -3.46
C GLY A 670 11.47 -5.86 -2.24
N ALA A 671 10.98 -7.08 -2.46
CA ALA A 671 10.79 -8.10 -1.42
C ALA A 671 12.09 -8.71 -0.86
N GLY A 672 13.26 -8.18 -1.24
CA GLY A 672 14.56 -8.60 -0.72
C GLY A 672 15.17 -9.79 -1.45
N GLN A 673 14.62 -10.24 -2.58
CA GLN A 673 15.25 -11.28 -3.39
C GLN A 673 16.53 -10.76 -4.06
N SER A 674 17.46 -11.67 -4.36
CA SER A 674 18.63 -11.34 -5.19
C SER A 674 18.21 -11.12 -6.65
N ILE A 675 19.04 -10.41 -7.41
CA ILE A 675 18.80 -10.18 -8.84
C ILE A 675 18.68 -11.49 -9.62
N ASP A 676 19.53 -12.48 -9.33
CA ASP A 676 19.46 -13.78 -10.01
C ASP A 676 18.17 -14.53 -9.68
N THR A 677 17.71 -14.51 -8.43
CA THR A 677 16.44 -15.15 -8.04
C THR A 677 15.26 -14.47 -8.73
N ALA A 678 15.26 -13.14 -8.76
CA ALA A 678 14.21 -12.35 -9.40
C ALA A 678 14.15 -12.61 -10.92
N LEU A 679 15.31 -12.59 -11.59
CA LEU A 679 15.40 -12.87 -13.03
C LEU A 679 15.12 -14.33 -13.37
N GLN A 680 15.54 -15.29 -12.53
CA GLN A 680 15.23 -16.70 -12.74
C GLN A 680 13.72 -16.92 -12.77
N ALA A 681 12.99 -16.27 -11.87
CA ALA A 681 11.54 -16.37 -11.81
C ALA A 681 10.83 -15.71 -13.02
N THR A 682 11.35 -14.59 -13.53
CA THR A 682 10.66 -13.81 -14.59
C THR A 682 11.17 -14.07 -16.00
N THR A 683 12.37 -14.62 -16.16
CA THR A 683 13.04 -14.83 -17.46
C THR A 683 13.54 -16.27 -17.67
N GLY A 684 13.46 -17.12 -16.62
CA GLY A 684 14.00 -18.47 -16.63
C GLY A 684 15.52 -18.55 -16.64
N GLY A 685 16.23 -17.45 -16.30
CA GLY A 685 17.69 -17.42 -16.27
C GLY A 685 18.26 -16.39 -15.29
N SER A 686 19.56 -16.50 -15.02
CA SER A 686 20.32 -15.57 -14.17
C SER A 686 20.59 -14.21 -14.85
N GLU A 687 21.15 -13.25 -14.12
CA GLU A 687 21.63 -11.98 -14.69
C GLU A 687 22.64 -12.21 -15.81
N LEU A 688 23.58 -13.14 -15.62
CA LEU A 688 24.58 -13.49 -16.62
C LEU A 688 23.93 -14.04 -17.90
N GLU A 689 22.91 -14.88 -17.77
CA GLU A 689 22.18 -15.44 -18.91
C GLU A 689 21.36 -14.38 -19.65
N LEU A 690 20.70 -13.47 -18.94
CA LEU A 690 19.98 -12.35 -19.56
C LEU A 690 20.94 -11.51 -20.42
N PHE A 691 22.13 -11.19 -19.88
CA PHE A 691 23.15 -10.44 -20.61
C PHE A 691 23.70 -11.22 -21.80
N ARG A 692 23.93 -12.53 -21.67
CA ARG A 692 24.37 -13.37 -22.80
C ARG A 692 23.34 -13.35 -23.92
N ARG A 693 22.06 -13.59 -23.61
CA ARG A 693 20.96 -13.58 -24.58
C ARG A 693 20.81 -12.21 -25.28
N TRP A 694 20.98 -11.11 -24.53
CA TRP A 694 20.99 -9.76 -25.11
C TRP A 694 22.14 -9.56 -26.10
N ARG A 695 23.37 -9.99 -25.76
CA ARG A 695 24.53 -9.88 -26.65
C ARG A 695 24.32 -10.70 -27.92
N ASP A 696 23.88 -11.94 -27.79
CA ASP A 696 23.61 -12.83 -28.92
C ASP A 696 22.55 -12.21 -29.85
N ALA A 697 21.48 -11.63 -29.28
CA ALA A 697 20.46 -10.93 -30.05
C ALA A 697 21.00 -9.70 -30.81
N ARG A 698 22.05 -9.03 -30.31
CA ARG A 698 22.69 -7.91 -31.02
C ARG A 698 23.62 -8.35 -32.14
N LEU A 699 24.13 -9.57 -32.09
CA LEU A 699 24.94 -10.15 -33.18
C LEU A 699 24.09 -10.67 -34.34
N GLN A 700 22.83 -11.04 -34.11
CA GLN A 700 21.93 -11.61 -35.13
C GLN A 700 21.20 -10.58 -36.00
N VAL A 701 21.25 -9.29 -35.65
CA VAL A 701 20.54 -8.20 -36.36
C VAL A 701 21.44 -7.49 -37.39
N GLY A 702 22.69 -7.92 -37.53
CA GLY A 702 23.61 -7.52 -38.61
C GLY A 702 23.66 -8.57 -39.71
#